data_AF-A0A845G3H6-F1
#
_entry.id   AF-A0A845G3H6-F1
#
_cell.length_a   1.000
_cell.length_b   1.000
_cell.length_c   1.000
_cell.angle_alpha   90.00
_cell.angle_beta   90.00
_cell.angle_gamma   90.00
#
_symmetry.space_group_name_H-M   'P 1'
#
loop_
_entity.id
_entity.type
_entity.pdbx_description
1 polymer ?
#
loop_
_entity_poly.entity_id
_entity_poly.type
_entity_poly.pdbx_seq_one_letter_code
_entity_poly.pdbx_strand_id
1 'polypeptide(L)'
;MQIAMPGRGRMWSWVLVALLLLLLPMLAAGVRAAPPLINIGSEPLTAACRAATPAAGARMVGTSLLVTAIVGVASSSGPPPASPLAGDLFTATLDAGDSGGHFERSSLPPAGAAVPGAVLWDAGAILTGAPGRPPLPAPDARNLYTAIVQSDGRLSGIPFAWPALSAAQQAMLDQAPSSHSISDGLGERRVAYLRGDRSDEGALFRRRSSVLGDSINSTPVLVGPPSGAALDAGYLAFRERNKARRPMIYLGANDGMLHGFDAGSGIERYAYLPDALMPALNRLPGPGYVHRAYVDGPAISGDAVIAGNWRTVLVSAMGGGAQGLFALDVTDPEALNEASALWEFTDRDDPMMGNLTTLPQIAKVRTSHGDEAASYRYFAVASSGLNNYASDGHSSRAGKGALFLLALDKPRDAPWKLNANYYRWTTPISDSTLANGLSAPALTFDRDGALSYAYAGDLQGNLWRFDFAGWPGVAVQALFAARDADGRRQPIAQRPMLAYATGGGYMVLFGTGVLFDRTDLLAGGFVTQSFYGIHDSLSVPMDVVAGRRQLTERVLDASSAELFNIGGAAIAPGSKGWYVDFLQSSRTGERSIGSGALAGGAVAFNTLLPGADKCDASRSRTYVLNALSGLPEGRSTASIDPAAPIVGLLQPTYATLLALVPQSSSSSAPDPTGQVVAAKNYAVAHVSAGTVTTVGTVKVRLRSGRLSWREVANWRELHEAIK
;
A
#
# COMPACT_ATOMS: atom_id res chain seq x y z
N MET A 1 29.05 -78.95 37.95
CA MET A 1 27.80 -78.54 37.29
C MET A 1 27.71 -77.02 37.41
N GLN A 2 28.26 -76.29 36.43
CA GLN A 2 28.23 -74.84 36.42
C GLN A 2 27.89 -74.37 35.02
N ILE A 3 26.72 -73.75 34.94
CA ILE A 3 26.08 -73.17 33.77
C ILE A 3 26.76 -71.82 33.50
N ALA A 4 27.31 -71.63 32.30
CA ALA A 4 27.71 -70.33 31.78
C ALA A 4 26.69 -69.91 30.71
N MET A 5 25.97 -68.82 30.97
CA MET A 5 25.05 -68.18 30.02
C MET A 5 25.82 -67.35 28.98
N PRO A 6 25.45 -67.37 27.69
CA PRO A 6 25.79 -66.32 26.75
C PRO A 6 24.54 -65.49 26.41
N GLY A 7 24.63 -64.16 26.45
CA GLY A 7 23.58 -63.31 25.86
C GLY A 7 23.36 -61.96 26.54
N ARG A 8 24.38 -61.11 26.64
CA ARG A 8 24.20 -59.69 27.02
C ARG A 8 24.74 -58.67 26.02
N GLY A 9 25.64 -59.05 25.11
CA GLY A 9 26.27 -58.11 24.18
C GLY A 9 25.39 -57.64 23.02
N ARG A 10 24.61 -58.54 22.39
CA ARG A 10 23.83 -58.19 21.20
C ARG A 10 22.59 -57.35 21.50
N MET A 11 21.91 -57.55 22.64
CA MET A 11 20.72 -56.75 22.99
C MET A 11 21.05 -55.27 23.22
N TRP A 12 22.23 -54.95 23.77
CA TRP A 12 22.61 -53.57 24.04
C TRP A 12 22.92 -52.78 22.76
N SER A 13 23.53 -53.39 21.74
CA SER A 13 23.76 -52.70 20.46
C SER A 13 22.46 -52.36 19.71
N TRP A 14 21.46 -53.26 19.73
CA TRP A 14 20.18 -52.99 19.07
C TRP A 14 19.34 -51.93 19.79
N VAL A 15 19.41 -51.89 21.13
CA VAL A 15 18.77 -50.83 21.93
C VAL A 15 19.45 -49.48 21.71
N LEU A 16 20.79 -49.44 21.62
CA LEU A 16 21.51 -48.18 21.35
C LEU A 16 21.22 -47.64 19.94
N VAL A 17 21.15 -48.52 18.93
CA VAL A 17 20.80 -48.14 17.55
C VAL A 17 19.34 -47.70 17.44
N ALA A 18 18.41 -48.35 18.14
CA ALA A 18 17.02 -47.92 18.23
C ALA A 18 16.86 -46.57 18.95
N LEU A 19 17.62 -46.32 20.03
CA LEU A 19 17.66 -45.02 20.71
C LEU A 19 18.27 -43.92 19.83
N LEU A 20 19.33 -44.20 19.07
CA LEU A 20 19.89 -43.26 18.10
C LEU A 20 18.91 -42.96 16.97
N LEU A 21 18.21 -43.97 16.45
CA LEU A 21 17.18 -43.81 15.41
C LEU A 21 15.93 -43.08 15.92
N LEU A 22 15.61 -43.19 17.22
CA LEU A 22 14.57 -42.40 17.89
C LEU A 22 15.00 -40.95 18.17
N LEU A 23 16.31 -40.69 18.31
CA LEU A 23 16.90 -39.35 18.45
C LEU A 23 17.12 -38.64 17.10
N LEU A 24 17.22 -39.38 15.99
CA LEU A 24 17.38 -38.81 14.64
C LEU A 24 16.23 -37.87 14.20
N PRO A 25 14.94 -38.14 14.47
CA PRO A 25 13.87 -37.16 14.23
C PRO A 25 13.89 -35.99 15.24
N MET A 26 14.46 -36.15 16.44
CA MET A 26 14.65 -35.07 17.41
C MET A 26 15.83 -34.15 17.06
N LEU A 27 16.86 -34.66 16.40
CA LEU A 27 17.96 -33.88 15.82
C LEU A 27 17.59 -33.24 14.47
N ALA A 28 16.61 -33.78 13.76
CA ALA A 28 16.04 -33.20 12.53
C ALA A 28 14.95 -32.15 12.80
N ALA A 29 14.43 -32.06 14.03
CA ALA A 29 13.70 -30.89 14.50
C ALA A 29 14.70 -29.77 14.86
N GLY A 30 15.53 -29.38 13.90
CA GLY A 30 16.22 -28.10 13.99
C GLY A 30 15.14 -27.04 14.19
N VAL A 31 15.14 -26.40 15.36
CA VAL A 31 14.36 -25.18 15.60
C VAL A 31 14.79 -24.23 14.49
N ARG A 32 14.02 -24.18 13.40
CA ARG A 32 14.29 -23.26 12.32
C ARG A 32 14.06 -21.89 12.93
N ALA A 33 15.16 -21.19 13.21
CA ALA A 33 15.11 -19.83 13.73
C ALA A 33 14.17 -19.02 12.85
N ALA A 34 13.27 -18.25 13.45
CA ALA A 34 12.46 -17.32 12.69
C ALA A 34 13.39 -16.33 11.95
N PRO A 35 12.95 -15.80 10.80
CA PRO A 35 13.62 -14.67 10.17
C PRO A 35 13.94 -13.54 11.14
N PRO A 36 14.98 -12.71 10.90
CA PRO A 36 15.24 -11.53 11.72
C PRO A 36 14.09 -10.52 11.60
N LEU A 37 13.75 -9.85 12.70
CA LEU A 37 12.74 -8.78 12.70
C LEU A 37 13.25 -7.54 11.96
N ILE A 38 12.32 -6.83 11.34
CA ILE A 38 12.56 -5.53 10.70
C ILE A 38 12.17 -4.46 11.70
N ASN A 39 13.07 -3.54 12.00
CA ASN A 39 12.71 -2.34 12.71
C ASN A 39 12.02 -1.38 11.73
N ILE A 40 10.76 -1.06 11.98
CA ILE A 40 9.97 -0.18 11.12
C ILE A 40 10.13 1.23 11.65
N GLY A 41 10.82 2.07 10.89
CA GLY A 41 11.04 3.47 11.21
C GLY A 41 9.71 4.21 11.37
N SER A 42 9.54 4.84 12.54
CA SER A 42 8.39 5.70 12.82
C SER A 42 8.62 7.14 12.36
N GLU A 43 9.79 7.49 11.84
CA GLU A 43 10.12 8.84 11.38
C GLU A 43 10.40 8.85 9.87
N PRO A 44 10.33 10.01 9.19
CA PRO A 44 10.72 10.10 7.79
C PRO A 44 12.18 9.66 7.60
N LEU A 45 12.36 8.49 6.99
CA LEU A 45 13.69 7.87 6.85
C LEU A 45 14.61 8.65 5.91
N THR A 46 14.04 9.36 4.94
CA THR A 46 14.77 10.15 3.95
C THR A 46 15.04 11.58 4.40
N ALA A 47 14.54 11.98 5.58
CA ALA A 47 14.87 13.27 6.16
C ALA A 47 16.27 13.22 6.78
N ALA A 48 17.04 14.28 6.50
CA ALA A 48 18.32 14.50 7.15
C ALA A 48 18.16 14.43 8.68
N CYS A 49 19.17 13.90 9.38
CA CYS A 49 19.09 13.80 10.83
C CYS A 49 18.87 15.18 11.46
N ARG A 50 18.06 15.24 12.52
CA ARG A 50 17.76 16.49 13.22
C ARG A 50 19.08 17.10 13.73
N ALA A 51 19.31 18.39 13.47
CA ALA A 51 20.30 19.17 14.21
C ALA A 51 19.79 19.34 15.66
N ALA A 52 20.72 19.49 16.63
CA ALA A 52 20.40 19.60 18.07
C ALA A 52 19.45 20.78 18.42
N THR A 53 19.28 21.74 17.52
CA THR A 53 18.29 22.82 17.62
C THR A 53 17.63 23.02 16.25
N PRO A 54 16.42 22.46 16.02
CA PRO A 54 15.63 22.82 14.85
C PRO A 54 15.34 24.33 14.91
N ALA A 55 15.37 25.02 13.77
CA ALA A 55 14.75 26.34 13.70
C ALA A 55 13.27 26.18 14.13
N ALA A 56 12.81 27.02 15.06
CA ALA A 56 11.41 26.99 15.50
C ALA A 56 10.49 27.13 14.28
N GLY A 57 9.58 26.16 14.07
CA GLY A 57 8.65 26.15 12.94
C GLY A 57 9.13 25.43 11.67
N ALA A 58 10.26 24.71 11.70
CA ALA A 58 10.67 23.86 10.57
C ALA A 58 9.75 22.63 10.44
N ARG A 59 8.89 22.64 9.41
CA ARG A 59 8.02 21.51 9.04
C ARG A 59 8.74 20.56 8.07
N MET A 60 8.72 19.27 8.38
CA MET A 60 9.08 18.21 7.45
C MET A 60 7.83 17.72 6.74
N VAL A 61 7.98 17.27 5.49
CA VAL A 61 6.84 16.90 4.67
C VAL A 61 6.60 15.40 4.76
N GLY A 62 5.35 15.03 5.01
CA GLY A 62 4.86 13.67 5.04
C GLY A 62 4.18 13.28 3.73
N THR A 63 3.12 12.47 3.82
CA THR A 63 2.38 11.99 2.65
C THR A 63 1.64 13.10 1.92
N SER A 64 1.29 12.88 0.65
CA SER A 64 0.51 13.83 -0.14
C SER A 64 -0.48 13.11 -1.04
N LEU A 65 -1.57 13.77 -1.39
CA LEU A 65 -2.57 13.33 -2.36
C LEU A 65 -2.85 14.46 -3.35
N LEU A 66 -2.60 14.18 -4.63
CA LEU A 66 -2.94 15.09 -5.73
C LEU A 66 -4.31 14.71 -6.32
N VAL A 67 -5.28 15.64 -6.28
CA VAL A 67 -6.60 15.42 -6.89
C VAL A 67 -6.59 15.94 -8.32
N THR A 68 -6.44 15.03 -9.28
CA THR A 68 -6.40 15.38 -10.70
C THR A 68 -7.81 15.46 -11.31
N ALA A 69 -8.01 16.39 -12.23
CA ALA A 69 -9.22 16.44 -13.04
C ALA A 69 -9.24 15.29 -14.05
N ILE A 70 -10.41 14.68 -14.28
CA ILE A 70 -10.60 13.74 -15.39
C ILE A 70 -10.67 14.55 -16.68
N VAL A 71 -9.63 14.48 -17.51
CA VAL A 71 -9.68 15.03 -18.88
C VAL A 71 -10.43 14.03 -19.77
N GLY A 72 -11.75 14.21 -19.87
CA GLY A 72 -12.61 13.41 -20.75
C GLY A 72 -12.41 13.75 -22.22
N VAL A 73 -12.57 12.75 -23.09
CA VAL A 73 -12.93 12.99 -24.50
C VAL A 73 -14.44 13.24 -24.50
N ALA A 74 -14.90 14.32 -25.13
CA ALA A 74 -16.33 14.58 -25.28
C ALA A 74 -17.01 13.36 -25.90
N SER A 75 -17.81 12.64 -25.09
CA SER A 75 -18.65 11.54 -25.52
C SER A 75 -20.11 11.90 -25.21
N SER A 76 -21.03 11.30 -25.96
CA SER A 76 -22.46 11.64 -25.98
C SER A 76 -23.21 11.40 -24.65
N SER A 77 -22.56 10.88 -23.61
CA SER A 77 -23.14 10.62 -22.29
C SER A 77 -22.80 11.66 -21.21
N GLY A 78 -22.35 12.86 -21.61
CA GLY A 78 -22.05 13.96 -20.69
C GLY A 78 -20.79 13.72 -19.83
N PRO A 79 -19.97 14.75 -19.58
CA PRO A 79 -18.88 14.63 -18.61
C PRO A 79 -19.48 14.43 -17.20
N PRO A 80 -18.85 13.63 -16.31
CA PRO A 80 -19.18 13.69 -14.90
C PRO A 80 -19.03 15.14 -14.41
N PRO A 81 -19.86 15.60 -13.45
CA PRO A 81 -19.73 16.95 -12.92
C PRO A 81 -18.30 17.16 -12.42
N ALA A 82 -17.66 18.25 -12.85
CA ALA A 82 -16.34 18.62 -12.38
C ALA A 82 -16.39 18.76 -10.85
N SER A 83 -15.57 17.99 -10.14
CA SER A 83 -15.44 18.17 -8.70
C SER A 83 -14.86 19.56 -8.44
N PRO A 84 -15.44 20.37 -7.52
CA PRO A 84 -14.86 21.66 -7.14
C PRO A 84 -13.49 21.53 -6.46
N LEU A 85 -13.06 20.29 -6.16
CA LEU A 85 -11.75 19.94 -5.60
C LEU A 85 -10.72 19.53 -6.68
N ALA A 86 -11.11 19.52 -7.96
CA ALA A 86 -10.23 19.14 -9.05
C ALA A 86 -9.12 20.18 -9.22
N GLY A 87 -7.86 19.77 -9.10
CA GLY A 87 -6.73 20.67 -9.13
C GLY A 87 -6.27 21.17 -7.76
N ASP A 88 -6.69 20.53 -6.67
CA ASP A 88 -6.15 20.75 -5.33
C ASP A 88 -5.11 19.69 -4.93
N LEU A 89 -4.20 20.11 -4.05
CA LEU A 89 -3.21 19.26 -3.41
C LEU A 89 -3.53 19.14 -1.92
N PHE A 90 -3.62 17.92 -1.42
CA PHE A 90 -3.71 17.64 0.02
C PHE A 90 -2.36 17.12 0.51
N THR A 91 -1.77 17.74 1.53
CA THR A 91 -0.42 17.41 2.00
C THR A 91 -0.40 17.28 3.51
N ALA A 92 0.12 16.16 4.01
CA ALA A 92 0.48 16.02 5.41
C ALA A 92 1.90 16.55 5.64
N THR A 93 2.09 17.32 6.71
CA THR A 93 3.40 17.77 7.17
C THR A 93 3.50 17.57 8.68
N LEU A 94 4.72 17.61 9.21
CA LEU A 94 4.98 17.41 10.63
C LEU A 94 6.02 18.37 11.17
N ASP A 95 5.84 18.79 12.41
CA ASP A 95 6.80 19.61 13.14
C ASP A 95 7.95 18.74 13.67
N ALA A 96 9.17 19.05 13.23
CA ALA A 96 10.36 18.29 13.60
C ALA A 96 10.72 18.38 15.09
N GLY A 97 10.10 19.29 15.85
CA GLY A 97 10.38 19.48 17.29
C GLY A 97 9.68 18.45 18.18
N ASP A 98 8.40 18.16 17.89
CA ASP A 98 7.52 17.43 18.80
C ASP A 98 6.55 16.47 18.10
N SER A 99 6.71 16.29 16.78
CA SER A 99 5.87 15.44 15.93
C SER A 99 4.40 15.90 15.90
N GLY A 100 4.15 17.20 16.04
CA GLY A 100 2.84 17.79 15.74
C GLY A 100 2.53 17.68 14.25
N GLY A 101 1.33 17.22 13.91
CA GLY A 101 0.90 17.03 12.53
C GLY A 101 0.09 18.19 11.98
N HIS A 102 0.24 18.40 10.68
CA HIS A 102 -0.53 19.34 9.88
C HIS A 102 -1.06 18.62 8.66
N PHE A 103 -2.26 18.98 8.24
CA PHE A 103 -2.85 18.46 7.01
C PHE A 103 -3.49 19.61 6.26
N GLU A 104 -2.94 19.91 5.10
CA GLU A 104 -3.21 21.14 4.36
C GLU A 104 -3.88 20.81 3.03
N ARG A 105 -4.87 21.62 2.65
CA ARG A 105 -5.37 21.69 1.28
C ARG A 105 -4.84 22.97 0.66
N SER A 106 -4.16 22.85 -0.47
CA SER A 106 -3.62 23.98 -1.23
C SER A 106 -4.12 23.93 -2.67
N SER A 107 -4.27 25.09 -3.30
CA SER A 107 -4.50 25.14 -4.75
C SER A 107 -3.26 24.63 -5.51
N LEU A 108 -3.42 24.10 -6.73
CA LEU A 108 -2.25 23.83 -7.57
C LEU A 108 -1.67 25.12 -8.16
N PRO A 109 -0.34 25.25 -8.25
CA PRO A 109 0.26 26.33 -9.02
C PRO A 109 -0.03 26.16 -10.53
N PRO A 110 -0.03 27.26 -11.30
CA PRO A 110 -0.07 27.20 -12.76
C PRO A 110 1.08 26.34 -13.31
N ALA A 111 0.84 25.63 -14.42
CA ALA A 111 1.85 24.79 -15.05
C ALA A 111 3.14 25.59 -15.36
N GLY A 112 4.29 25.10 -14.89
CA GLY A 112 5.60 25.75 -15.06
C GLY A 112 6.01 26.72 -13.94
N ALA A 113 5.15 26.97 -12.95
CA ALA A 113 5.50 27.74 -11.76
C ALA A 113 5.96 26.81 -10.62
N ALA A 114 7.21 26.96 -10.17
CA ALA A 114 7.75 26.27 -9.00
C ALA A 114 7.36 26.98 -7.68
N VAL A 115 6.10 27.38 -7.55
CA VAL A 115 5.61 28.12 -6.37
C VAL A 115 4.60 27.24 -5.62
N PRO A 116 4.65 27.15 -4.27
CA PRO A 116 3.58 26.54 -3.50
C PRO A 116 2.25 27.27 -3.76
N GLY A 117 1.16 26.52 -3.95
CA GLY A 117 -0.15 27.14 -4.02
C GLY A 117 -0.60 27.71 -2.67
N ALA A 118 -1.64 28.54 -2.69
CA ALA A 118 -2.18 29.11 -1.47
C ALA A 118 -2.83 28.01 -0.61
N VAL A 119 -2.42 27.91 0.66
CA VAL A 119 -3.07 27.04 1.64
C VAL A 119 -4.48 27.55 1.89
N LEU A 120 -5.48 26.73 1.56
CA LEU A 120 -6.90 27.02 1.72
C LEU A 120 -7.38 26.72 3.14
N TRP A 121 -6.87 25.62 3.73
CA TRP A 121 -7.07 25.27 5.13
C TRP A 121 -5.95 24.36 5.64
N ASP A 122 -5.75 24.35 6.96
CA ASP A 122 -4.86 23.45 7.71
C ASP A 122 -5.66 22.82 8.86
N ALA A 123 -5.94 21.53 8.76
CA ALA A 123 -6.76 20.80 9.73
C ALA A 123 -6.07 20.71 11.11
N GLY A 124 -4.73 20.64 11.15
CA GLY A 124 -3.98 20.66 12.40
C GLY A 124 -4.13 22.02 13.10
N ALA A 125 -4.05 23.12 12.35
CA ALA A 125 -4.29 24.46 12.90
C ALA A 125 -5.74 24.67 13.37
N ILE A 126 -6.73 24.16 12.61
CA ILE A 126 -8.15 24.23 12.97
C ILE A 126 -8.44 23.44 14.27
N LEU A 127 -7.93 22.21 14.38
CA LEU A 127 -8.11 21.36 15.56
C LEU A 127 -7.37 21.90 16.79
N THR A 128 -6.24 22.55 16.58
CA THR A 128 -5.41 23.09 17.68
C THR A 128 -5.94 24.41 18.22
N GLY A 129 -6.51 25.23 17.33
CA GLY A 129 -6.86 26.62 17.64
C GLY A 129 -5.63 27.52 17.79
N ALA A 130 -5.89 28.81 18.00
CA ALA A 130 -4.88 29.85 18.24
C ALA A 130 -5.47 30.93 19.17
N PRO A 131 -4.65 31.84 19.73
CA PRO A 131 -5.19 32.99 20.49
C PRO A 131 -6.26 33.75 19.68
N GLY A 132 -7.48 33.83 20.22
CA GLY A 132 -8.63 34.45 19.55
C GLY A 132 -9.35 33.58 18.51
N ARG A 133 -8.93 32.32 18.31
CA ARG A 133 -9.58 31.33 17.44
C ARG A 133 -9.67 29.99 18.18
N PRO A 134 -10.80 29.66 18.82
CA PRO A 134 -10.92 28.40 19.56
C PRO A 134 -10.74 27.18 18.63
N PRO A 135 -10.33 26.02 19.17
CA PRO A 135 -10.28 24.78 18.41
C PRO A 135 -11.67 24.42 17.88
N LEU A 136 -11.72 23.85 16.68
CA LEU A 136 -12.97 23.44 16.03
C LEU A 136 -12.85 22.03 15.44
N PRO A 137 -13.59 21.03 15.95
CA PRO A 137 -14.46 21.08 17.14
C PRO A 137 -13.69 21.35 18.44
N ALA A 138 -14.38 21.80 19.48
CA ALA A 138 -13.82 21.82 20.83
C ALA A 138 -13.52 20.38 21.31
N PRO A 139 -12.52 20.14 22.17
CA PRO A 139 -12.08 18.79 22.54
C PRO A 139 -13.19 17.85 23.06
N ASP A 140 -14.13 18.38 23.84
CA ASP A 140 -15.29 17.66 24.36
C ASP A 140 -16.35 17.39 23.28
N ALA A 141 -16.49 18.28 22.30
CA ALA A 141 -17.43 18.18 21.17
C ALA A 141 -16.93 17.32 19.99
N ARG A 142 -15.70 16.78 20.04
CA ARG A 142 -15.17 15.91 18.97
C ARG A 142 -15.88 14.55 18.94
N ASN A 143 -16.26 14.13 17.73
CA ASN A 143 -16.87 12.84 17.42
C ASN A 143 -15.78 11.75 17.29
N LEU A 144 -15.27 11.29 18.43
CA LEU A 144 -14.19 10.30 18.51
C LEU A 144 -14.77 8.97 18.97
N TYR A 145 -14.45 7.91 18.23
CA TYR A 145 -14.97 6.56 18.48
C TYR A 145 -13.81 5.55 18.55
N THR A 146 -14.04 4.48 19.30
CA THR A 146 -13.16 3.32 19.37
C THR A 146 -14.03 2.06 19.44
N ALA A 147 -13.44 0.92 19.75
CA ALA A 147 -14.16 -0.32 19.94
C ALA A 147 -13.68 -1.05 21.19
N ILE A 148 -14.54 -1.92 21.73
CA ILE A 148 -14.12 -3.02 22.60
C ILE A 148 -14.08 -4.26 21.71
N VAL A 149 -12.88 -4.81 21.51
CA VAL A 149 -12.68 -6.00 20.68
C VAL A 149 -12.37 -7.20 21.57
N GLN A 150 -13.17 -8.25 21.42
CA GLN A 150 -12.99 -9.50 22.14
C GLN A 150 -11.86 -10.33 21.51
N SER A 151 -11.36 -11.33 22.25
CA SER A 151 -10.29 -12.21 21.77
C SER A 151 -10.63 -13.00 20.51
N ASP A 152 -11.92 -13.21 20.23
CA ASP A 152 -12.44 -13.90 19.06
C ASP A 152 -12.80 -12.95 17.89
N GLY A 153 -12.52 -11.64 18.04
CA GLY A 153 -12.77 -10.64 17.02
C GLY A 153 -14.20 -10.07 16.98
N ARG A 154 -15.04 -10.39 17.97
CA ARG A 154 -16.32 -9.67 18.13
C ARG A 154 -16.03 -8.23 18.53
N LEU A 155 -16.68 -7.29 17.84
CA LEU A 155 -16.47 -5.86 17.98
C LEU A 155 -17.74 -5.18 18.51
N SER A 156 -17.58 -4.35 19.53
CA SER A 156 -18.60 -3.38 19.96
C SER A 156 -18.01 -1.98 19.86
N GLY A 157 -18.52 -1.16 18.94
CA GLY A 157 -18.14 0.24 18.85
C GLY A 157 -18.61 1.02 20.08
N ILE A 158 -17.80 1.97 20.53
CA ILE A 158 -18.10 2.87 21.65
C ILE A 158 -17.55 4.29 21.38
N PRO A 159 -18.10 5.34 22.01
CA PRO A 159 -17.44 6.63 22.06
C PRO A 159 -16.07 6.55 22.75
N PHE A 160 -15.06 7.26 22.27
CA PHE A 160 -13.78 7.40 22.94
C PHE A 160 -13.87 8.42 24.08
N ALA A 161 -14.51 8.03 25.17
CA ALA A 161 -14.68 8.82 26.38
C ALA A 161 -14.47 7.92 27.61
N TRP A 162 -13.82 8.44 28.65
CA TRP A 162 -13.45 7.69 29.85
C TRP A 162 -14.56 6.78 30.41
N PRO A 163 -15.81 7.26 30.63
CA PRO A 163 -16.88 6.42 31.18
C PRO A 163 -17.39 5.33 30.22
N ALA A 164 -17.12 5.44 28.91
CA ALA A 164 -17.53 4.46 27.91
C ALA A 164 -16.50 3.34 27.69
N LEU A 165 -15.24 3.57 28.08
CA LEU A 165 -14.17 2.57 27.97
C LEU A 165 -14.43 1.39 28.91
N SER A 166 -14.03 0.18 28.48
CA SER A 166 -14.03 -0.99 29.36
C SER A 166 -13.03 -0.83 30.50
N ALA A 167 -13.21 -1.56 31.60
CA ALA A 167 -12.27 -1.56 32.73
C ALA A 167 -10.84 -1.93 32.31
N ALA A 168 -10.68 -2.81 31.31
CA ALA A 168 -9.37 -3.18 30.78
C ALA A 168 -8.71 -2.01 30.02
N GLN A 169 -9.46 -1.30 29.18
CA GLN A 169 -8.96 -0.13 28.45
C GLN A 169 -8.64 1.04 29.39
N GLN A 170 -9.49 1.27 30.40
CA GLN A 170 -9.21 2.25 31.47
C GLN A 170 -7.90 1.92 32.19
N ALA A 171 -7.69 0.65 32.56
CA ALA A 171 -6.46 0.22 33.21
C ALA A 171 -5.22 0.42 32.32
N MET A 172 -5.32 0.18 31.01
CA MET A 172 -4.20 0.44 30.07
C MET A 172 -3.85 1.93 29.99
N LEU A 173 -4.85 2.80 29.92
CA LEU A 173 -4.64 4.25 29.88
C LEU A 173 -4.23 4.84 31.22
N ASP A 174 -4.51 4.18 32.33
CA ASP A 174 -4.12 4.65 33.66
C ASP A 174 -2.66 4.35 34.01
N GLN A 175 -1.94 3.61 33.16
CA GLN A 175 -0.52 3.31 33.34
C GLN A 175 0.37 4.52 33.06
N ALA A 176 1.41 4.69 33.88
CA ALA A 176 2.45 5.69 33.69
C ALA A 176 3.19 5.49 32.34
N PRO A 177 3.48 6.57 31.58
CA PRO A 177 4.11 6.46 30.26
C PRO A 177 5.48 5.78 30.28
N SER A 178 6.22 5.98 31.38
CA SER A 178 7.57 5.44 31.61
C SER A 178 7.60 4.05 32.26
N SER A 179 6.45 3.54 32.72
CA SER A 179 6.35 2.23 33.37
C SER A 179 4.95 1.63 33.18
N HIS A 180 4.84 0.67 32.25
CA HIS A 180 3.60 -0.05 31.89
C HIS A 180 3.02 -0.93 32.99
N SER A 181 3.57 -0.92 34.20
CA SER A 181 3.08 -1.71 35.34
C SER A 181 2.61 -0.87 36.52
N ILE A 182 2.74 0.46 36.45
CA ILE A 182 2.38 1.37 37.55
C ILE A 182 1.23 2.26 37.10
N SER A 183 0.10 2.19 37.79
CA SER A 183 -0.99 3.15 37.65
C SER A 183 -0.63 4.45 38.37
N ASP A 184 -0.95 5.59 37.76
CA ASP A 184 -0.77 6.91 38.36
C ASP A 184 -2.08 7.70 38.52
N GLY A 185 -3.22 7.09 38.23
CA GLY A 185 -4.54 7.71 38.39
C GLY A 185 -4.84 8.82 37.39
N LEU A 186 -4.03 8.99 36.34
CA LEU A 186 -4.20 10.06 35.34
C LEU A 186 -4.99 9.61 34.10
N GLY A 187 -5.56 8.40 34.08
CA GLY A 187 -6.23 7.83 32.90
C GLY A 187 -7.32 8.73 32.28
N GLU A 188 -8.22 9.29 33.09
CA GLU A 188 -9.27 10.20 32.59
C GLU A 188 -8.68 11.47 31.98
N ARG A 189 -7.67 12.06 32.63
CA ARG A 189 -6.94 13.24 32.12
C ARG A 189 -6.18 12.92 30.84
N ARG A 190 -5.63 11.71 30.70
CA ARG A 190 -5.01 11.27 29.45
C ARG A 190 -6.04 11.13 28.33
N VAL A 191 -7.23 10.61 28.61
CA VAL A 191 -8.31 10.60 27.60
C VAL A 191 -8.65 12.02 27.19
N ALA A 192 -8.81 12.96 28.12
CA ALA A 192 -9.05 14.37 27.79
C ALA A 192 -7.93 14.95 26.90
N TYR A 193 -6.66 14.67 27.22
CA TYR A 193 -5.51 15.07 26.41
C TYR A 193 -5.54 14.51 24.97
N LEU A 194 -5.85 13.22 24.83
CA LEU A 194 -5.96 12.53 23.54
C LEU A 194 -7.16 13.05 22.73
N ARG A 195 -8.24 13.47 23.41
CA ARG A 195 -9.36 14.20 22.80
C ARG A 195 -8.98 15.63 22.40
N GLY A 196 -7.82 16.14 22.78
CA GLY A 196 -7.30 17.44 22.38
C GLY A 196 -7.35 18.51 23.47
N ASP A 197 -7.69 18.16 24.71
CA ASP A 197 -7.52 19.07 25.84
C ASP A 197 -6.04 19.38 26.05
N ARG A 198 -5.74 20.65 26.31
CA ARG A 198 -4.39 21.19 26.45
C ARG A 198 -4.14 21.79 27.82
N SER A 199 -5.11 21.75 28.74
CA SER A 199 -5.00 22.39 30.06
C SER A 199 -3.82 21.89 30.90
N ASP A 200 -3.46 20.62 30.74
CA ASP A 200 -2.41 19.94 31.50
C ASP A 200 -1.03 19.91 30.77
N GLU A 201 -0.92 20.57 29.61
CA GLU A 201 0.32 20.63 28.81
C GLU A 201 1.42 21.46 29.47
N GLY A 202 2.62 20.88 29.57
CA GLY A 202 3.78 21.49 30.23
C GLY A 202 3.76 21.41 31.76
N ALA A 203 2.74 20.77 32.33
CA ALA A 203 2.67 20.44 33.74
C ALA A 203 2.68 18.91 33.94
N LEU A 204 1.61 18.23 33.50
CA LEU A 204 1.49 16.76 33.61
C LEU A 204 1.85 16.06 32.29
N PHE A 205 1.49 16.67 31.16
CA PHE A 205 1.68 16.09 29.84
C PHE A 205 2.63 16.93 28.98
N ARG A 206 3.20 16.32 27.93
CA ARG A 206 4.05 17.03 26.97
C ARG A 206 3.27 18.15 26.27
N ARG A 207 3.97 19.25 25.98
CA ARG A 207 3.43 20.31 25.11
C ARG A 207 3.38 19.83 23.67
N ARG A 208 2.35 20.25 22.93
CA ARG A 208 2.19 19.99 21.49
C ARG A 208 2.10 21.29 20.70
N SER A 209 2.70 21.35 19.52
CA SER A 209 2.48 22.40 18.53
C SER A 209 1.14 22.22 17.84
N SER A 210 0.71 20.96 17.65
CA SER A 210 -0.55 20.57 17.03
C SER A 210 -1.25 19.46 17.81
N VAL A 211 -2.58 19.54 17.91
CA VAL A 211 -3.44 18.48 18.46
C VAL A 211 -3.48 17.26 17.54
N LEU A 212 -3.46 17.50 16.22
CA LEU A 212 -3.39 16.46 15.21
C LEU A 212 -2.00 15.83 15.23
N GLY A 213 -1.92 14.50 15.25
CA GLY A 213 -0.67 13.77 15.12
C GLY A 213 -0.09 13.84 13.70
N ASP A 214 1.22 13.66 13.57
CA ASP A 214 1.86 13.58 12.25
C ASP A 214 1.38 12.37 11.43
N SER A 215 1.52 12.48 10.11
CA SER A 215 1.16 11.42 9.17
C SER A 215 2.31 11.22 8.19
N ILE A 216 3.09 10.15 8.41
CA ILE A 216 4.35 9.90 7.70
C ILE A 216 4.14 8.93 6.54
N ASN A 217 3.49 7.79 6.80
CA ASN A 217 3.27 6.74 5.80
C ASN A 217 1.79 6.58 5.42
N SER A 218 0.87 7.12 6.22
CA SER A 218 -0.57 7.09 5.95
C SER A 218 -0.94 7.94 4.73
N THR A 219 -1.61 7.34 3.74
CA THR A 219 -2.01 8.04 2.51
C THR A 219 -3.41 8.65 2.65
N PRO A 220 -3.64 9.91 2.24
CA PRO A 220 -4.98 10.52 2.30
C PRO A 220 -5.94 9.83 1.32
N VAL A 221 -7.20 9.65 1.74
CA VAL A 221 -8.25 9.04 0.91
C VAL A 221 -9.43 9.99 0.76
N LEU A 222 -9.62 10.53 -0.43
CA LEU A 222 -10.80 11.33 -0.78
C LEU A 222 -11.99 10.41 -1.10
N VAL A 223 -13.11 10.61 -0.40
CA VAL A 223 -14.39 9.94 -0.64
C VAL A 223 -15.44 10.99 -0.98
N GLY A 224 -15.90 10.97 -2.22
CA GLY A 224 -16.99 11.83 -2.70
C GLY A 224 -18.19 11.01 -3.19
N PRO A 225 -19.01 11.60 -4.07
CA PRO A 225 -20.07 10.88 -4.77
C PRO A 225 -19.55 9.60 -5.46
N PRO A 226 -20.29 8.48 -5.40
CA PRO A 226 -19.88 7.23 -6.04
C PRO A 226 -19.64 7.36 -7.56
N SER A 227 -18.45 6.96 -8.00
CA SER A 227 -17.96 7.11 -9.38
C SER A 227 -17.70 5.79 -10.10
N GLY A 228 -18.03 4.65 -9.47
CA GLY A 228 -17.77 3.32 -10.02
C GLY A 228 -18.48 3.06 -11.36
N ALA A 229 -17.91 2.14 -12.13
CA ALA A 229 -18.38 1.79 -13.47
C ALA A 229 -19.39 0.64 -13.48
N ALA A 230 -19.79 0.08 -12.33
CA ALA A 230 -20.80 -0.96 -12.27
C ALA A 230 -22.14 -0.42 -12.82
N LEU A 231 -22.80 -1.23 -13.66
CA LEU A 231 -24.01 -0.82 -14.39
C LEU A 231 -25.25 -1.60 -13.93
N ASP A 232 -25.16 -2.40 -12.87
CA ASP A 232 -26.34 -3.06 -12.32
C ASP A 232 -27.30 -2.05 -11.68
N ALA A 233 -28.60 -2.37 -11.71
CA ALA A 233 -29.64 -1.48 -11.23
C ALA A 233 -29.47 -1.08 -9.75
N GLY A 234 -28.92 -1.98 -8.92
CA GLY A 234 -28.65 -1.73 -7.51
C GLY A 234 -27.58 -0.65 -7.32
N TYR A 235 -26.49 -0.74 -8.08
CA TYR A 235 -25.42 0.26 -8.02
C TYR A 235 -25.86 1.60 -8.61
N LEU A 236 -26.60 1.61 -9.72
CA LEU A 236 -27.15 2.84 -10.30
C LEU A 236 -28.05 3.57 -9.29
N ALA A 237 -28.90 2.85 -8.57
CA ALA A 237 -29.73 3.43 -7.51
C ALA A 237 -28.88 3.95 -6.33
N PHE A 238 -27.81 3.25 -5.97
CA PHE A 238 -26.85 3.70 -4.94
C PHE A 238 -26.15 4.99 -5.34
N ARG A 239 -25.65 5.09 -6.58
CA ARG A 239 -25.04 6.31 -7.12
C ARG A 239 -26.00 7.49 -7.07
N GLU A 240 -27.24 7.28 -7.50
CA GLU A 240 -28.26 8.33 -7.51
C GLU A 240 -28.57 8.84 -6.09
N ARG A 241 -28.71 7.94 -5.10
CA ARG A 241 -28.92 8.31 -3.69
C ARG A 241 -27.75 9.09 -3.10
N ASN A 242 -26.53 8.82 -3.54
CA ASN A 242 -25.30 9.39 -2.98
C ASN A 242 -24.66 10.45 -3.88
N LYS A 243 -25.35 10.93 -4.93
CA LYS A 243 -24.79 11.90 -5.88
C LYS A 243 -24.41 13.25 -5.23
N ALA A 244 -25.03 13.57 -4.11
CA ALA A 244 -24.80 14.79 -3.32
C ALA A 244 -23.99 14.51 -2.04
N ARG A 245 -23.35 13.33 -1.92
CA ARG A 245 -22.53 12.99 -0.75
C ARG A 245 -21.45 14.05 -0.53
N ARG A 246 -21.39 14.60 0.68
CA ARG A 246 -20.33 15.52 1.10
C ARG A 246 -18.96 14.87 0.88
N PRO A 247 -18.04 15.52 0.14
CA PRO A 247 -16.68 15.04 0.02
C PRO A 247 -15.95 15.04 1.38
N MET A 248 -15.50 13.87 1.79
CA MET A 248 -14.69 13.66 2.99
C MET A 248 -13.28 13.24 2.60
N ILE A 249 -12.28 13.61 3.40
CA ILE A 249 -10.91 13.11 3.25
C ILE A 249 -10.48 12.43 4.55
N TYR A 250 -10.00 11.19 4.41
CA TYR A 250 -9.59 10.36 5.55
C TYR A 250 -8.06 10.25 5.61
N LEU A 251 -7.50 10.36 6.81
CA LEU A 251 -6.06 10.30 7.05
C LEU A 251 -5.75 9.63 8.39
N GLY A 252 -4.89 8.62 8.38
CA GLY A 252 -4.29 8.06 9.60
C GLY A 252 -3.20 8.97 10.16
N ALA A 253 -3.18 9.14 11.48
CA ALA A 253 -2.21 9.97 12.19
C ALA A 253 -1.61 9.25 13.42
N ASN A 254 -0.41 9.71 13.81
CA ASN A 254 0.37 9.20 14.93
C ASN A 254 -0.07 9.75 16.30
N ASP A 255 -1.27 10.32 16.38
CA ASP A 255 -1.99 10.55 17.64
C ASP A 255 -2.90 9.37 18.03
N GLY A 256 -2.90 8.30 17.22
CA GLY A 256 -3.67 7.08 17.47
C GLY A 256 -4.90 6.91 16.59
N MET A 257 -5.25 7.90 15.78
CA MET A 257 -6.55 7.94 15.12
C MET A 257 -6.47 7.98 13.59
N LEU A 258 -7.50 7.44 12.96
CA LEU A 258 -7.87 7.80 11.59
C LEU A 258 -8.92 8.91 11.63
N HIS A 259 -8.59 10.06 11.08
CA HIS A 259 -9.44 11.24 11.04
C HIS A 259 -10.21 11.31 9.72
N GLY A 260 -11.46 11.78 9.78
CA GLY A 260 -12.28 12.13 8.63
C GLY A 260 -12.59 13.63 8.64
N PHE A 261 -12.04 14.37 7.69
CA PHE A 261 -12.24 15.81 7.53
C PHE A 261 -13.21 16.10 6.40
N ASP A 262 -14.02 17.14 6.55
CA ASP A 262 -14.73 17.74 5.42
C ASP A 262 -13.69 18.29 4.43
N ALA A 263 -13.66 17.76 3.21
CA ALA A 263 -12.59 18.12 2.25
C ALA A 263 -12.65 19.60 1.83
N GLY A 264 -13.82 20.24 1.95
CA GLY A 264 -14.01 21.65 1.63
C GLY A 264 -13.38 22.59 2.66
N SER A 265 -13.58 22.31 3.94
CA SER A 265 -13.28 23.20 5.07
C SER A 265 -12.15 22.76 5.98
N GLY A 266 -11.74 21.48 5.93
CA GLY A 266 -10.73 20.91 6.82
C GLY A 266 -11.24 20.62 8.24
N ILE A 267 -12.52 20.85 8.53
CA ILE A 267 -13.12 20.58 9.84
C ILE A 267 -13.25 19.06 10.03
N GLU A 268 -12.75 18.55 11.16
CA GLU A 268 -12.91 17.16 11.56
C GLU A 268 -14.39 16.84 11.86
N ARG A 269 -14.91 15.78 11.24
CA ARG A 269 -16.29 15.30 11.44
C ARG A 269 -16.37 13.99 12.21
N TYR A 270 -15.29 13.21 12.17
CA TYR A 270 -15.21 11.87 12.71
C TYR A 270 -13.75 11.50 12.95
N ALA A 271 -13.45 10.74 14.00
CA ALA A 271 -12.20 9.98 14.07
C ALA A 271 -12.42 8.61 14.71
N TYR A 272 -11.65 7.62 14.26
CA TYR A 272 -11.65 6.26 14.78
C TYR A 272 -10.29 5.90 15.36
N LEU A 273 -10.29 5.40 16.60
CA LEU A 273 -9.13 4.87 17.28
C LEU A 273 -9.23 3.34 17.33
N PRO A 274 -8.35 2.60 16.64
CA PRO A 274 -8.32 1.14 16.72
C PRO A 274 -7.99 0.62 18.12
N ASP A 275 -8.73 -0.38 18.60
CA ASP A 275 -8.50 -0.98 19.94
C ASP A 275 -7.10 -1.60 20.05
N ALA A 276 -6.57 -2.11 18.94
CA ALA A 276 -5.20 -2.62 18.84
C ALA A 276 -4.11 -1.63 19.29
N LEU A 277 -4.38 -0.32 19.24
CA LEU A 277 -3.44 0.73 19.66
C LEU A 277 -3.62 1.16 21.13
N MET A 278 -4.70 0.74 21.80
CA MET A 278 -5.00 1.13 23.19
C MET A 278 -3.83 0.93 24.16
N PRO A 279 -3.08 -0.20 24.13
CA PRO A 279 -1.95 -0.42 25.04
C PRO A 279 -0.77 0.56 24.84
N ALA A 280 -0.71 1.25 23.70
CA ALA A 280 0.37 2.17 23.35
C ALA A 280 0.04 3.63 23.68
N LEU A 281 -1.24 4.00 23.75
CA LEU A 281 -1.69 5.40 23.83
C LEU A 281 -1.23 6.11 25.09
N ASN A 282 -1.03 5.38 26.19
CA ASN A 282 -0.55 5.97 27.44
C ASN A 282 0.83 6.64 27.31
N ARG A 283 1.60 6.31 26.24
CA ARG A 283 2.90 6.91 25.95
C ARG A 283 2.79 8.30 25.33
N LEU A 284 1.73 8.58 24.56
CA LEU A 284 1.57 9.85 23.82
C LEU A 284 1.67 11.10 24.70
N PRO A 285 1.04 11.17 25.88
CA PRO A 285 1.08 12.37 26.71
C PRO A 285 2.40 12.52 27.49
N GLY A 286 3.29 11.52 27.47
CA GLY A 286 4.49 11.49 28.31
C GLY A 286 5.46 12.65 28.02
N PRO A 287 5.95 13.40 29.03
CA PRO A 287 6.92 14.48 28.83
C PRO A 287 8.22 14.05 28.12
N GLY A 288 8.64 12.79 28.30
CA GLY A 288 9.78 12.17 27.61
C GLY A 288 9.40 11.32 26.40
N TYR A 289 8.31 11.66 25.71
CA TYR A 289 7.81 10.91 24.56
C TYR A 289 8.88 10.70 23.49
N VAL A 290 9.09 9.44 23.12
CA VAL A 290 9.90 9.04 21.98
C VAL A 290 8.95 8.67 20.85
N HIS A 291 9.17 9.25 19.68
CA HIS A 291 8.26 9.10 18.54
C HIS A 291 8.05 7.63 18.16
N ARG A 292 6.79 7.22 18.00
CA ARG A 292 6.42 5.90 17.49
C ARG A 292 5.24 6.03 16.53
N ALA A 293 5.11 5.03 15.67
CA ALA A 293 3.94 4.90 14.82
C ALA A 293 2.70 4.51 15.63
N TYR A 294 1.54 4.97 15.17
CA TYR A 294 0.21 4.52 15.59
C TYR A 294 -0.66 4.14 14.38
N VAL A 295 -1.51 5.02 13.85
CA VAL A 295 -2.22 4.77 12.58
C VAL A 295 -1.37 5.34 11.44
N ASP A 296 -0.36 4.57 11.06
CA ASP A 296 0.68 4.98 10.10
C ASP A 296 0.67 4.13 8.82
N GLY A 297 -0.46 3.47 8.52
CA GLY A 297 -0.59 2.61 7.35
C GLY A 297 -1.40 3.25 6.22
N PRO A 298 -1.20 2.82 4.97
CA PRO A 298 -2.01 3.29 3.85
C PRO A 298 -3.47 2.84 3.98
N ALA A 299 -4.39 3.65 3.44
CA ALA A 299 -5.81 3.37 3.43
C ALA A 299 -6.38 3.44 2.00
N ILE A 300 -7.50 2.77 1.78
CA ILE A 300 -8.24 2.77 0.51
C ILE A 300 -9.74 2.85 0.77
N SER A 301 -10.50 3.46 -0.14
CA SER A 301 -11.95 3.38 -0.16
C SER A 301 -12.45 2.65 -1.41
N GLY A 302 -13.62 2.02 -1.30
CA GLY A 302 -14.28 1.37 -2.41
C GLY A 302 -15.73 1.04 -2.12
N ASP A 303 -16.53 0.95 -3.17
CA ASP A 303 -17.92 0.53 -3.03
C ASP A 303 -18.03 -0.99 -3.04
N ALA A 304 -18.78 -1.53 -2.09
CA ALA A 304 -18.96 -2.95 -1.88
C ALA A 304 -20.41 -3.27 -1.48
N VAL A 305 -20.86 -4.48 -1.80
CA VAL A 305 -22.13 -4.99 -1.30
C VAL A 305 -21.90 -5.61 0.07
N ILE A 306 -22.53 -5.03 1.10
CA ILE A 306 -22.56 -5.52 2.48
C ILE A 306 -24.01 -5.79 2.85
N ALA A 307 -24.30 -7.02 3.30
CA ALA A 307 -25.65 -7.44 3.68
C ALA A 307 -26.72 -7.05 2.63
N GLY A 308 -26.42 -7.30 1.35
CA GLY A 308 -27.30 -7.01 0.21
C GLY A 308 -27.38 -5.54 -0.21
N ASN A 309 -26.67 -4.63 0.43
CA ASN A 309 -26.71 -3.20 0.16
C ASN A 309 -25.36 -2.67 -0.29
N TRP A 310 -25.36 -1.82 -1.32
CA TRP A 310 -24.17 -1.06 -1.68
C TRP A 310 -23.80 -0.06 -0.57
N ARG A 311 -22.55 -0.12 -0.15
CA ARG A 311 -21.91 0.74 0.85
C ARG A 311 -20.57 1.23 0.31
N THR A 312 -20.10 2.37 0.80
CA THR A 312 -18.72 2.82 0.59
C THR A 312 -17.93 2.47 1.85
N VAL A 313 -16.92 1.64 1.68
CA VAL A 313 -16.08 1.11 2.77
C VAL A 313 -14.71 1.73 2.69
N LEU A 314 -14.17 2.14 3.84
CA LEU A 314 -12.78 2.52 4.02
C LEU A 314 -12.04 1.38 4.72
N VAL A 315 -10.90 0.95 4.17
CA VAL A 315 -10.02 -0.05 4.78
C VAL A 315 -8.67 0.61 5.03
N SER A 316 -8.20 0.57 6.27
CA SER A 316 -6.95 1.23 6.69
C SER A 316 -6.05 0.26 7.43
N ALA A 317 -4.81 0.19 6.97
CA ALA A 317 -3.74 -0.49 7.67
C ALA A 317 -3.24 0.35 8.86
N MET A 318 -2.68 -0.31 9.88
CA MET A 318 -2.08 0.37 11.03
C MET A 318 -0.56 0.61 10.87
N GLY A 319 0.04 0.16 9.77
CA GLY A 319 1.44 0.45 9.46
C GLY A 319 2.40 -0.10 10.52
N GLY A 320 3.34 0.74 10.95
CA GLY A 320 4.29 0.41 12.01
C GLY A 320 3.72 0.46 13.43
N GLY A 321 2.49 0.96 13.64
CA GLY A 321 1.96 1.16 14.98
C GLY A 321 1.38 -0.08 15.65
N ALA A 322 0.69 -0.91 14.86
CA ALA A 322 0.17 -2.22 15.26
C ALA A 322 0.12 -3.18 14.06
N GLN A 323 0.06 -4.48 14.33
CA GLN A 323 -0.11 -5.50 13.30
C GLN A 323 -1.59 -5.59 12.91
N GLY A 324 -1.87 -5.50 11.61
CA GLY A 324 -3.23 -5.59 11.07
C GLY A 324 -3.84 -4.31 10.52
N LEU A 325 -5.16 -4.35 10.39
CA LEU A 325 -5.99 -3.37 9.67
C LEU A 325 -7.41 -3.36 10.23
N PHE A 326 -8.18 -2.33 9.86
CA PHE A 326 -9.59 -2.19 10.21
C PHE A 326 -10.41 -1.67 9.02
N ALA A 327 -11.72 -1.87 9.09
CA ALA A 327 -12.65 -1.41 8.06
C ALA A 327 -13.79 -0.58 8.67
N LEU A 328 -14.17 0.50 7.98
CA LEU A 328 -15.24 1.41 8.34
C LEU A 328 -16.28 1.52 7.21
N ASP A 329 -17.57 1.57 7.54
CA ASP A 329 -18.61 2.05 6.64
C ASP A 329 -18.62 3.59 6.68
N VAL A 330 -18.24 4.19 5.56
CA VAL A 330 -18.15 5.65 5.35
C VAL A 330 -19.17 6.12 4.30
N THR A 331 -20.25 5.36 4.11
CA THR A 331 -21.29 5.65 3.11
C THR A 331 -21.95 7.01 3.32
N ASP A 332 -22.30 7.33 4.57
CA ASP A 332 -22.99 8.57 4.93
C ASP A 332 -22.15 9.37 5.93
N PRO A 333 -21.51 10.46 5.50
CA PRO A 333 -20.65 11.26 6.37
C PRO A 333 -21.40 12.02 7.46
N GLU A 334 -22.72 12.20 7.34
CA GLU A 334 -23.55 12.87 8.34
C GLU A 334 -24.06 11.90 9.43
N ALA A 335 -23.95 10.59 9.18
CA ALA A 335 -24.44 9.54 10.07
C ALA A 335 -23.31 8.68 10.68
N LEU A 336 -22.05 9.12 10.58
CA LEU A 336 -20.91 8.41 11.16
C LEU A 336 -21.01 8.39 12.69
N ASN A 337 -20.84 7.21 13.28
CA ASN A 337 -20.94 6.99 14.72
C ASN A 337 -20.17 5.72 15.13
N GLU A 338 -20.35 5.23 16.36
CA GLU A 338 -19.70 4.02 16.85
C GLU A 338 -20.00 2.77 16.00
N ALA A 339 -21.11 2.77 15.26
CA ALA A 339 -21.47 1.68 14.38
C ALA A 339 -20.78 1.70 13.01
N SER A 340 -20.06 2.76 12.68
CA SER A 340 -19.28 2.86 11.46
C SER A 340 -18.14 1.83 11.40
N ALA A 341 -17.59 1.40 12.55
CA ALA A 341 -16.57 0.36 12.58
C ALA A 341 -17.17 -1.03 12.24
N LEU A 342 -16.74 -1.61 11.12
CA LEU A 342 -17.19 -2.92 10.66
C LEU A 342 -16.47 -4.05 11.39
N TRP A 343 -15.14 -3.94 11.51
CA TRP A 343 -14.29 -4.90 12.20
C TRP A 343 -12.84 -4.40 12.30
N GLU A 344 -12.09 -5.01 13.21
CA GLU A 344 -10.62 -4.98 13.25
C GLU A 344 -10.10 -6.42 13.03
N PHE A 345 -8.96 -6.55 12.36
CA PHE A 345 -8.28 -7.83 12.15
C PHE A 345 -6.79 -7.66 12.40
N THR A 346 -6.28 -8.46 13.33
CA THR A 346 -4.92 -8.38 13.89
C THR A 346 -4.27 -9.77 13.99
N ASP A 347 -3.03 -9.80 14.44
CA ASP A 347 -2.30 -11.02 14.84
C ASP A 347 -3.01 -11.85 15.93
N ARG A 348 -3.79 -11.19 16.80
CA ARG A 348 -4.70 -11.84 17.76
C ARG A 348 -5.70 -12.77 17.07
N ASP A 349 -6.23 -12.34 15.93
CA ASP A 349 -7.25 -13.09 15.19
C ASP A 349 -6.60 -14.17 14.30
N ASP A 350 -5.40 -13.89 13.79
CA ASP A 350 -4.57 -14.83 13.05
C ASP A 350 -3.07 -14.49 13.16
N PRO A 351 -2.24 -15.36 13.77
CA PRO A 351 -0.81 -15.10 13.98
C PRO A 351 -0.01 -14.76 12.71
N MET A 352 -0.53 -15.09 11.52
CA MET A 352 0.13 -14.76 10.25
C MET A 352 -0.04 -13.30 9.85
N MET A 353 -0.90 -12.53 10.51
CA MET A 353 -1.02 -11.09 10.28
C MET A 353 0.17 -10.35 10.89
N GLY A 354 0.64 -9.31 10.23
CA GLY A 354 1.80 -8.52 10.63
C GLY A 354 1.58 -7.03 10.39
N ASN A 355 2.66 -6.25 10.39
CA ASN A 355 2.62 -4.83 10.10
C ASN A 355 2.38 -4.57 8.61
N LEU A 356 1.26 -3.92 8.29
CA LEU A 356 0.87 -3.62 6.91
C LEU A 356 1.34 -2.22 6.50
N THR A 357 2.51 -2.15 5.89
CA THR A 357 3.10 -0.91 5.35
C THR A 357 2.74 -0.65 3.88
N THR A 358 1.93 -1.53 3.28
CA THR A 358 1.54 -1.46 1.86
C THR A 358 0.02 -1.46 1.71
N LEU A 359 -0.48 -0.93 0.59
CA LEU A 359 -1.90 -0.60 0.39
C LEU A 359 -2.80 -1.85 0.42
N PRO A 360 -3.79 -1.96 1.34
CA PRO A 360 -4.85 -2.96 1.23
C PRO A 360 -5.75 -2.66 0.03
N GLN A 361 -6.55 -3.63 -0.41
CA GLN A 361 -7.46 -3.50 -1.56
C GLN A 361 -8.86 -4.01 -1.23
N ILE A 362 -9.84 -3.69 -2.07
CA ILE A 362 -11.19 -4.24 -1.99
C ILE A 362 -11.44 -5.01 -3.29
N ALA A 363 -11.91 -6.25 -3.15
CA ALA A 363 -12.19 -7.12 -4.29
C ALA A 363 -13.54 -7.81 -4.17
N LYS A 364 -14.26 -7.89 -5.29
CA LYS A 364 -15.39 -8.79 -5.49
C LYS A 364 -14.83 -10.17 -5.82
N VAL A 365 -15.30 -11.21 -5.14
CA VAL A 365 -14.84 -12.58 -5.33
C VAL A 365 -16.06 -13.44 -5.66
N ARG A 366 -15.94 -14.28 -6.69
CA ARG A 366 -16.93 -15.29 -7.02
C ARG A 366 -16.82 -16.43 -6.01
N THR A 367 -17.90 -16.71 -5.30
CA THR A 367 -17.93 -17.73 -4.23
C THR A 367 -18.66 -19.01 -4.62
N SER A 368 -19.29 -19.03 -5.79
CA SER A 368 -20.01 -20.18 -6.37
C SER A 368 -19.04 -21.13 -7.08
N HIS A 369 -19.41 -22.41 -7.20
CA HIS A 369 -18.59 -23.45 -7.81
C HIS A 369 -19.25 -24.08 -9.03
N GLY A 370 -18.44 -24.47 -10.02
CA GLY A 370 -18.93 -25.20 -11.20
C GLY A 370 -20.02 -24.46 -11.97
N ASP A 371 -21.10 -25.16 -12.28
CA ASP A 371 -22.25 -24.65 -13.05
C ASP A 371 -23.32 -23.96 -12.17
N GLU A 372 -23.05 -23.74 -10.89
CA GLU A 372 -23.99 -23.03 -10.00
C GLU A 372 -24.23 -21.59 -10.44
N ALA A 373 -25.39 -21.06 -10.07
CA ALA A 373 -25.68 -19.65 -10.26
C ALA A 373 -24.62 -18.78 -9.58
N ALA A 374 -24.08 -17.82 -10.34
CA ALA A 374 -22.97 -16.99 -9.90
C ALA A 374 -23.29 -16.22 -8.61
N SER A 375 -22.70 -16.62 -7.48
CA SER A 375 -22.69 -15.86 -6.22
C SER A 375 -21.37 -15.12 -6.03
N TYR A 376 -21.44 -13.95 -5.40
CA TYR A 376 -20.28 -13.11 -5.12
C TYR A 376 -20.29 -12.58 -3.69
N ARG A 377 -19.10 -12.29 -3.17
CA ARG A 377 -18.89 -11.64 -1.89
C ARG A 377 -17.72 -10.65 -1.98
N TYR A 378 -17.77 -9.58 -1.19
CA TYR A 378 -16.74 -8.56 -1.17
C TYR A 378 -15.79 -8.75 0.00
N PHE A 379 -14.49 -8.59 -0.26
CA PHE A 379 -13.43 -8.77 0.72
C PHE A 379 -12.47 -7.58 0.71
N ALA A 380 -11.98 -7.23 1.90
CA ALA A 380 -10.69 -6.55 2.01
C ALA A 380 -9.59 -7.57 1.72
N VAL A 381 -8.68 -7.22 0.83
CA VAL A 381 -7.53 -8.02 0.42
C VAL A 381 -6.27 -7.38 0.99
N ALA A 382 -5.54 -8.13 1.80
CA ALA A 382 -4.29 -7.68 2.41
C ALA A 382 -3.25 -8.80 2.36
N SER A 383 -1.97 -8.45 2.23
CA SER A 383 -0.90 -9.41 2.50
C SER A 383 -0.72 -9.60 4.01
N SER A 384 0.20 -10.47 4.43
CA SER A 384 0.58 -10.63 5.84
C SER A 384 1.44 -9.49 6.36
N GLY A 385 2.01 -8.67 5.47
CA GLY A 385 2.93 -7.61 5.85
C GLY A 385 4.22 -8.16 6.49
N LEU A 386 4.80 -7.33 7.35
CA LEU A 386 6.10 -7.54 8.00
C LEU A 386 5.92 -8.11 9.41
N ASN A 387 6.97 -8.74 9.94
CA ASN A 387 7.11 -9.05 11.37
C ASN A 387 6.00 -9.91 11.99
N ASN A 388 5.24 -10.70 11.23
CA ASN A 388 4.25 -11.64 11.78
C ASN A 388 4.84 -12.74 12.69
N TYR A 389 6.16 -12.75 12.89
CA TYR A 389 6.92 -13.62 13.78
C TYR A 389 7.51 -12.86 14.98
N ALA A 390 7.07 -11.62 15.24
CA ALA A 390 7.41 -10.87 16.44
C ALA A 390 6.91 -11.59 17.69
N SER A 391 7.70 -11.56 18.77
CA SER A 391 7.35 -12.20 20.03
C SER A 391 6.55 -11.25 20.93
N ASP A 392 5.30 -10.99 20.56
CA ASP A 392 4.34 -10.10 21.25
C ASP A 392 3.16 -10.84 21.91
N GLY A 393 3.12 -12.17 21.78
CA GLY A 393 2.04 -13.01 22.28
C GLY A 393 1.24 -13.70 21.18
N HIS A 394 1.34 -13.24 19.92
CA HIS A 394 0.59 -13.80 18.80
C HIS A 394 1.45 -14.15 17.58
N SER A 395 2.69 -14.58 17.81
CA SER A 395 3.66 -14.87 16.75
C SER A 395 3.31 -16.06 15.84
N SER A 396 3.42 -15.89 14.52
CA SER A 396 3.53 -16.98 13.54
C SER A 396 4.87 -17.70 13.63
N ARG A 397 4.83 -19.03 13.55
CA ARG A 397 6.04 -19.87 13.49
C ARG A 397 6.60 -19.86 12.06
N ALA A 398 7.92 -19.66 11.94
CA ALA A 398 8.70 -19.69 10.70
C ALA A 398 8.54 -18.49 9.73
N GLY A 399 7.84 -17.42 10.09
CA GLY A 399 7.83 -16.15 9.33
C GLY A 399 7.37 -16.24 7.87
N LYS A 400 6.46 -17.17 7.58
CA LYS A 400 5.84 -17.33 6.25
C LYS A 400 5.01 -16.11 5.89
N GLY A 401 4.93 -15.79 4.60
CA GLY A 401 3.98 -14.80 4.10
C GLY A 401 2.57 -15.40 3.95
N ALA A 402 1.56 -14.54 3.84
CA ALA A 402 0.21 -14.95 3.45
C ALA A 402 -0.55 -13.85 2.72
N LEU A 403 -1.51 -14.24 1.88
CA LEU A 403 -2.55 -13.37 1.34
C LEU A 403 -3.84 -13.63 2.10
N PHE A 404 -4.46 -12.57 2.63
CA PHE A 404 -5.71 -12.59 3.38
C PHE A 404 -6.85 -11.97 2.57
N LEU A 405 -8.02 -12.62 2.62
CA LEU A 405 -9.30 -12.09 2.19
C LEU A 405 -10.23 -12.02 3.40
N LEU A 406 -10.52 -10.80 3.88
CA LEU A 406 -11.34 -10.52 5.06
C LEU A 406 -12.71 -10.02 4.61
N ALA A 407 -13.79 -10.72 4.97
CA ALA A 407 -15.09 -10.38 4.44
C ALA A 407 -15.60 -9.04 4.97
N LEU A 408 -16.02 -8.16 4.06
CA LEU A 408 -16.54 -6.84 4.45
C LEU A 408 -17.90 -6.91 5.15
N ASP A 409 -18.62 -8.00 4.94
CA ASP A 409 -19.95 -8.25 5.50
C ASP A 409 -19.94 -9.10 6.79
N LYS A 410 -18.77 -9.32 7.42
CA LYS A 410 -18.73 -10.00 8.72
C LYS A 410 -19.60 -9.22 9.72
N PRO A 411 -20.61 -9.86 10.36
CA PRO A 411 -21.34 -9.21 11.45
C PRO A 411 -20.40 -8.81 12.59
N ARG A 412 -20.59 -7.62 13.14
CA ARG A 412 -19.73 -7.05 14.20
C ARG A 412 -19.66 -7.95 15.44
N ASP A 413 -20.81 -8.52 15.80
CA ASP A 413 -21.00 -9.41 16.95
C ASP A 413 -20.62 -10.87 16.68
N ALA A 414 -20.16 -11.23 15.48
CA ALA A 414 -19.68 -12.56 15.14
C ALA A 414 -18.15 -12.67 15.26
N PRO A 415 -17.61 -13.83 15.66
CA PRO A 415 -16.15 -14.04 15.71
C PRO A 415 -15.55 -14.20 14.31
N TRP A 416 -14.25 -13.97 14.18
CA TRP A 416 -13.49 -14.37 12.99
C TRP A 416 -13.41 -15.91 12.89
N LYS A 417 -13.63 -16.44 11.69
CA LYS A 417 -13.63 -17.87 11.37
C LYS A 417 -12.97 -18.12 10.02
N LEU A 418 -11.82 -18.78 10.04
CA LEU A 418 -11.07 -19.16 8.85
C LEU A 418 -11.95 -20.08 7.98
N ASN A 419 -11.90 -19.86 6.66
CA ASN A 419 -12.72 -20.54 5.66
C ASN A 419 -14.23 -20.30 5.77
N ALA A 420 -14.66 -19.26 6.50
CA ALA A 420 -16.06 -18.87 6.58
C ALA A 420 -16.23 -17.36 6.33
N ASN A 421 -15.61 -16.51 7.16
CA ASN A 421 -15.66 -15.05 7.00
C ASN A 421 -14.29 -14.41 6.79
N TYR A 422 -13.23 -15.20 6.84
CA TYR A 422 -11.94 -14.82 6.24
C TYR A 422 -11.22 -16.03 5.67
N TYR A 423 -10.29 -15.80 4.75
CA TYR A 423 -9.51 -16.82 4.06
C TYR A 423 -8.05 -16.38 4.03
N ARG A 424 -7.12 -17.35 4.04
CA ARG A 424 -5.68 -17.09 3.92
C ARG A 424 -4.98 -18.14 3.06
N TRP A 425 -4.00 -17.72 2.26
CA TRP A 425 -3.11 -18.63 1.53
C TRP A 425 -1.65 -18.24 1.75
N THR A 426 -0.83 -19.22 2.12
CA THR A 426 0.52 -18.98 2.62
C THR A 426 1.58 -19.06 1.52
N THR A 427 2.60 -18.21 1.61
CA THR A 427 3.83 -18.30 0.81
C THR A 427 4.99 -18.77 1.69
N PRO A 428 5.71 -19.85 1.31
CA PRO A 428 6.83 -20.35 2.09
C PRO A 428 8.03 -19.38 2.03
N ILE A 429 8.84 -19.38 3.10
CA ILE A 429 10.14 -18.73 3.07
C ILE A 429 11.16 -19.59 2.34
N SER A 430 12.10 -18.93 1.67
CA SER A 430 13.24 -19.56 1.01
C SER A 430 14.49 -19.65 1.90
N ASP A 431 14.70 -18.68 2.78
CA ASP A 431 15.89 -18.55 3.63
C ASP A 431 15.51 -17.98 4.99
N SER A 432 15.73 -18.72 6.08
CA SER A 432 15.40 -18.25 7.44
C SER A 432 16.37 -17.22 8.01
N THR A 433 17.50 -16.97 7.34
CA THR A 433 18.46 -15.93 7.75
C THR A 433 18.07 -14.55 7.20
N LEU A 434 17.16 -14.50 6.22
CA LEU A 434 16.68 -13.27 5.62
C LEU A 434 15.30 -12.92 6.16
N ALA A 435 15.09 -11.66 6.52
CA ALA A 435 13.78 -11.14 6.90
C ALA A 435 12.75 -11.45 5.80
N ASN A 436 11.48 -11.62 6.20
CA ASN A 436 10.42 -11.90 5.25
C ASN A 436 9.17 -11.05 5.53
N GLY A 437 8.40 -10.85 4.47
CA GLY A 437 7.10 -10.21 4.50
C GLY A 437 6.52 -10.21 3.10
N LEU A 438 5.23 -10.55 2.97
CA LEU A 438 4.54 -10.48 1.68
C LEU A 438 4.05 -9.04 1.47
N SER A 439 4.37 -8.46 0.32
CA SER A 439 3.99 -7.10 -0.06
C SER A 439 2.58 -7.07 -0.66
N ALA A 440 2.00 -5.88 -0.79
CA ALA A 440 0.67 -5.72 -1.39
C ALA A 440 0.56 -6.39 -2.77
N PRO A 441 -0.53 -7.13 -3.06
CA PRO A 441 -0.71 -7.79 -4.35
C PRO A 441 -1.14 -6.80 -5.44
N ALA A 442 -0.83 -7.08 -6.70
CA ALA A 442 -1.54 -6.53 -7.85
C ALA A 442 -2.68 -7.48 -8.22
N LEU A 443 -3.91 -6.98 -8.35
CA LEU A 443 -5.10 -7.79 -8.61
C LEU A 443 -5.53 -7.69 -10.07
N THR A 444 -6.01 -8.79 -10.63
CA THR A 444 -6.70 -8.83 -11.94
C THR A 444 -8.15 -9.28 -11.76
N PHE A 445 -9.00 -8.85 -12.67
CA PHE A 445 -10.42 -9.13 -12.60
C PHE A 445 -10.93 -9.70 -13.91
N ASP A 446 -11.85 -10.65 -13.82
CA ASP A 446 -12.58 -11.21 -14.95
C ASP A 446 -13.66 -10.24 -15.45
N ARG A 447 -14.36 -10.62 -16.53
CA ARG A 447 -15.38 -9.77 -17.18
C ARG A 447 -16.56 -9.39 -16.27
N ASP A 448 -16.84 -10.22 -15.27
CA ASP A 448 -17.88 -10.03 -14.25
C ASP A 448 -17.41 -9.17 -13.05
N GLY A 449 -16.15 -8.72 -13.09
CA GLY A 449 -15.48 -7.97 -12.03
C GLY A 449 -15.00 -8.82 -10.86
N ALA A 450 -15.05 -10.16 -10.95
CA ALA A 450 -14.53 -11.04 -9.92
C ALA A 450 -13.00 -11.13 -9.97
N LEU A 451 -12.36 -11.22 -8.82
CA LEU A 451 -10.93 -11.46 -8.68
C LEU A 451 -10.52 -12.75 -9.38
N SER A 452 -9.53 -12.67 -10.27
CA SER A 452 -9.05 -13.77 -11.10
C SER A 452 -7.65 -14.20 -10.68
N TYR A 453 -6.69 -13.26 -10.66
CA TYR A 453 -5.32 -13.49 -10.17
C TYR A 453 -4.89 -12.40 -9.19
N ALA A 454 -3.95 -12.75 -8.32
CA ALA A 454 -3.16 -11.79 -7.55
C ALA A 454 -1.67 -12.06 -7.72
N TYR A 455 -0.86 -11.01 -7.85
CA TYR A 455 0.60 -11.08 -7.95
C TYR A 455 1.25 -10.30 -6.81
N ALA A 456 2.06 -10.95 -5.98
CA ALA A 456 2.68 -10.30 -4.83
C ALA A 456 4.17 -10.63 -4.73
N GLY A 457 4.98 -9.62 -4.47
CA GLY A 457 6.39 -9.80 -4.12
C GLY A 457 6.58 -10.12 -2.63
N ASP A 458 7.71 -10.72 -2.27
CA ASP A 458 8.15 -10.81 -0.88
C ASP A 458 9.58 -10.24 -0.69
N LEU A 459 9.95 -10.05 0.58
CA LEU A 459 11.29 -9.54 0.93
C LEU A 459 12.43 -10.51 0.63
N GLN A 460 12.13 -11.77 0.29
CA GLN A 460 13.11 -12.73 -0.19
C GLN A 460 13.20 -12.75 -1.72
N GLY A 461 12.54 -11.82 -2.40
CA GLY A 461 12.62 -11.61 -3.84
C GLY A 461 11.76 -12.55 -4.66
N ASN A 462 10.85 -13.31 -4.07
CA ASN A 462 9.94 -14.14 -4.84
C ASN A 462 8.74 -13.30 -5.33
N LEU A 463 8.37 -13.47 -6.59
CA LEU A 463 7.11 -13.00 -7.16
C LEU A 463 6.12 -14.17 -7.18
N TRP A 464 5.09 -14.09 -6.36
CA TRP A 464 4.04 -15.11 -6.23
C TRP A 464 2.85 -14.79 -7.11
N ARG A 465 2.23 -15.83 -7.68
CA ARG A 465 0.90 -15.78 -8.29
C ARG A 465 -0.09 -16.59 -7.46
N PHE A 466 -1.26 -16.00 -7.25
CA PHE A 466 -2.44 -16.62 -6.65
C PHE A 466 -3.51 -16.73 -7.74
N ASP A 467 -4.04 -17.93 -7.95
CA ASP A 467 -5.06 -18.22 -8.97
C ASP A 467 -6.39 -18.58 -8.30
N PHE A 468 -7.41 -17.74 -8.52
CA PHE A 468 -8.71 -17.82 -7.87
C PHE A 468 -9.75 -18.66 -8.63
N ALA A 469 -9.38 -19.29 -9.76
CA ALA A 469 -10.31 -20.10 -10.55
C ALA A 469 -10.93 -21.26 -9.75
N GLY A 470 -10.16 -21.84 -8.81
CA GLY A 470 -10.57 -22.95 -7.97
C GLY A 470 -11.11 -22.57 -6.60
N TRP A 471 -11.64 -21.36 -6.41
CA TRP A 471 -12.13 -20.86 -5.11
C TRP A 471 -12.87 -21.94 -4.29
N PRO A 472 -12.66 -22.07 -2.96
CA PRO A 472 -11.63 -21.38 -2.16
C PRO A 472 -10.23 -22.03 -2.25
N GLY A 473 -10.07 -23.09 -3.06
CA GLY A 473 -8.80 -23.78 -3.32
C GLY A 473 -7.86 -23.00 -4.24
N VAL A 474 -7.48 -21.79 -3.85
CA VAL A 474 -6.57 -20.91 -4.61
C VAL A 474 -5.21 -21.57 -4.76
N ALA A 475 -4.75 -21.70 -6.01
CA ALA A 475 -3.40 -22.22 -6.28
C ALA A 475 -2.36 -21.12 -6.08
N VAL A 476 -1.26 -21.44 -5.39
CA VAL A 476 -0.19 -20.48 -5.06
C VAL A 476 1.15 -21.03 -5.53
N GLN A 477 1.84 -20.27 -6.37
CA GLN A 477 3.15 -20.68 -6.91
C GLN A 477 4.03 -19.45 -7.18
N ALA A 478 5.34 -19.58 -6.97
CA ALA A 478 6.31 -18.54 -7.33
C ALA A 478 6.52 -18.54 -8.85
N LEU A 479 6.22 -17.41 -9.49
CA LEU A 479 6.45 -17.16 -10.91
C LEU A 479 7.93 -16.87 -11.20
N PHE A 480 8.59 -16.16 -10.30
CA PHE A 480 9.98 -15.72 -10.45
C PHE A 480 10.65 -15.50 -9.10
N ALA A 481 11.98 -15.59 -9.06
CA ALA A 481 12.80 -15.20 -7.92
C ALA A 481 13.88 -14.19 -8.35
N ALA A 482 13.73 -12.94 -7.92
CA ALA A 482 14.64 -11.84 -8.20
C ALA A 482 15.97 -12.05 -7.49
N ARG A 483 17.04 -12.11 -8.29
CA ARG A 483 18.42 -12.24 -7.82
C ARG A 483 19.33 -11.38 -8.66
N ASP A 484 20.38 -10.83 -8.05
CA ASP A 484 21.46 -10.17 -8.78
C ASP A 484 22.34 -11.19 -9.54
N ALA A 485 23.32 -10.69 -10.30
CA ALA A 485 24.25 -11.54 -11.05
C ALA A 485 25.10 -12.47 -10.16
N ASP A 486 25.30 -12.10 -8.89
CA ASP A 486 26.01 -12.90 -7.88
C ASP A 486 25.07 -13.90 -7.16
N GLY A 487 23.80 -13.93 -7.54
CA GLY A 487 22.78 -14.81 -6.97
C GLY A 487 22.17 -14.32 -5.65
N ARG A 488 22.48 -13.10 -5.18
CA ARG A 488 21.87 -12.54 -3.97
C ARG A 488 20.41 -12.19 -4.23
N ARG A 489 19.54 -12.55 -3.30
CA ARG A 489 18.10 -12.25 -3.38
C ARG A 489 17.86 -10.74 -3.28
N GLN A 490 16.96 -10.24 -4.11
CA GLN A 490 16.60 -8.82 -4.16
C GLN A 490 15.15 -8.64 -3.66
N PRO A 491 14.92 -7.96 -2.52
CA PRO A 491 13.59 -7.80 -1.96
C PRO A 491 12.60 -7.11 -2.91
N ILE A 492 11.35 -7.59 -2.94
CA ILE A 492 10.23 -6.94 -3.65
C ILE A 492 9.24 -6.44 -2.61
N ALA A 493 9.46 -5.21 -2.13
CA ALA A 493 8.72 -4.63 -1.01
C ALA A 493 7.48 -3.81 -1.41
N GLN A 494 7.25 -3.60 -2.70
CA GLN A 494 6.16 -2.79 -3.23
C GLN A 494 5.15 -3.65 -3.99
N ARG A 495 3.98 -3.06 -4.25
CA ARG A 495 2.97 -3.68 -5.12
C ARG A 495 3.47 -3.73 -6.57
N PRO A 496 3.46 -4.89 -7.26
CA PRO A 496 3.75 -4.94 -8.68
C PRO A 496 2.75 -4.12 -9.53
N MET A 497 3.10 -3.82 -10.77
CA MET A 497 2.18 -3.29 -11.77
C MET A 497 1.94 -4.34 -12.86
N LEU A 498 0.75 -4.31 -13.46
CA LEU A 498 0.36 -5.27 -14.50
C LEU A 498 0.04 -4.53 -15.79
N ALA A 499 0.69 -4.93 -16.88
CA ALA A 499 0.33 -4.53 -18.24
C ALA A 499 -0.08 -5.77 -19.04
N TYR A 500 -0.98 -5.63 -20.02
CA TYR A 500 -1.27 -6.72 -20.93
C TYR A 500 -0.04 -7.03 -21.80
N ALA A 501 0.37 -8.30 -21.83
CA ALA A 501 1.51 -8.73 -22.63
C ALA A 501 1.10 -9.09 -24.07
N THR A 502 2.04 -8.89 -25.01
CA THR A 502 1.88 -9.39 -26.39
C THR A 502 1.89 -10.91 -26.38
N GLY A 503 0.92 -11.54 -27.05
CA GLY A 503 0.78 -13.00 -27.07
C GLY A 503 -0.09 -13.56 -25.93
N GLY A 504 -0.65 -12.71 -25.07
CA GLY A 504 -1.55 -13.10 -23.99
C GLY A 504 -0.94 -12.96 -22.60
N GLY A 505 -1.78 -13.01 -21.58
CA GLY A 505 -1.39 -12.86 -20.19
C GLY A 505 -0.91 -11.45 -19.82
N TYR A 506 0.04 -11.37 -18.88
CA TYR A 506 0.45 -10.11 -18.25
C TYR A 506 1.98 -9.95 -18.23
N MET A 507 2.43 -8.71 -18.42
CA MET A 507 3.76 -8.26 -18.05
C MET A 507 3.69 -7.71 -16.63
N VAL A 508 4.32 -8.42 -15.69
CA VAL A 508 4.39 -8.08 -14.26
C VAL A 508 5.64 -7.25 -14.01
N LEU A 509 5.45 -6.00 -13.62
CA LEU A 509 6.50 -4.98 -13.51
C LEU A 509 6.76 -4.65 -12.04
N PHE A 510 8.02 -4.67 -11.61
CA PHE A 510 8.38 -4.33 -10.24
C PHE A 510 9.85 -3.92 -10.14
N GLY A 511 10.14 -3.01 -9.21
CA GLY A 511 11.49 -2.69 -8.79
C GLY A 511 11.87 -3.49 -7.53
N THR A 512 13.17 -3.54 -7.24
CA THR A 512 13.69 -4.18 -6.03
C THR A 512 14.32 -3.18 -5.08
N GLY A 513 14.20 -3.47 -3.78
CA GLY A 513 14.73 -2.64 -2.71
C GLY A 513 13.81 -2.52 -1.50
N VAL A 514 14.41 -2.11 -0.37
CA VAL A 514 13.72 -1.79 0.89
C VAL A 514 14.23 -0.46 1.46
N LEU A 515 13.34 0.20 2.17
CA LEU A 515 13.64 1.30 3.09
C LEU A 515 12.61 1.26 4.23
N PHE A 516 12.89 0.45 5.24
CA PHE A 516 12.09 0.34 6.46
C PHE A 516 12.83 0.89 7.67
N ASP A 517 14.17 0.92 7.65
CA ASP A 517 15.02 1.42 8.74
C ASP A 517 16.09 2.39 8.19
N ARG A 518 16.60 3.30 9.02
CA ARG A 518 17.73 4.19 8.64
C ARG A 518 19.02 3.40 8.32
N THR A 519 19.17 2.19 8.84
CA THR A 519 20.28 1.28 8.54
C THR A 519 20.26 0.82 7.09
N ASP A 520 19.11 0.84 6.42
CA ASP A 520 19.02 0.58 4.98
C ASP A 520 19.77 1.65 4.15
N LEU A 521 20.02 2.83 4.72
CA LEU A 521 20.79 3.92 4.10
C LEU A 521 22.30 3.78 4.26
N LEU A 522 22.78 2.79 5.01
CA LEU A 522 24.22 2.59 5.23
C LEU A 522 24.88 1.89 4.04
N ALA A 523 25.96 2.49 3.54
CA ALA A 523 26.70 1.99 2.37
C ALA A 523 27.19 0.54 2.50
N GLY A 524 27.44 0.05 3.72
CA GLY A 524 27.87 -1.33 3.96
C GLY A 524 26.82 -2.40 3.59
N GLY A 525 25.55 -2.02 3.46
CA GLY A 525 24.45 -2.92 3.07
C GLY A 525 24.05 -2.82 1.59
N PHE A 526 24.73 -2.00 0.80
CA PHE A 526 24.35 -1.77 -0.59
C PHE A 526 24.68 -2.99 -1.47
N VAL A 527 23.70 -3.38 -2.28
CA VAL A 527 23.80 -4.47 -3.24
C VAL A 527 23.19 -4.02 -4.56
N THR A 528 23.44 -4.75 -5.64
CA THR A 528 22.80 -4.46 -6.92
C THR A 528 21.29 -4.59 -6.79
N GLN A 529 20.56 -3.57 -7.23
CA GLN A 529 19.09 -3.53 -7.30
C GLN A 529 18.66 -3.34 -8.76
N SER A 530 17.43 -3.70 -9.07
CA SER A 530 16.97 -3.84 -10.45
C SER A 530 15.51 -3.48 -10.61
N PHE A 531 15.11 -3.24 -11.85
CA PHE A 531 13.71 -3.23 -12.27
C PHE A 531 13.47 -4.37 -13.27
N TYR A 532 12.35 -5.08 -13.10
CA TYR A 532 12.00 -6.25 -13.88
C TYR A 532 10.65 -6.05 -14.58
N GLY A 533 10.53 -6.61 -15.78
CA GLY A 533 9.27 -6.97 -16.42
C GLY A 533 9.26 -8.47 -16.67
N ILE A 534 8.36 -9.20 -16.01
CA ILE A 534 8.22 -10.65 -16.11
C ILE A 534 6.93 -11.00 -16.85
N HIS A 535 7.03 -11.75 -17.95
CA HIS A 535 5.87 -12.21 -18.70
C HIS A 535 5.28 -13.46 -18.04
N ASP A 536 4.04 -13.37 -17.58
CA ASP A 536 3.18 -14.51 -17.27
C ASP A 536 2.23 -14.78 -18.44
N SER A 537 2.38 -15.91 -19.11
CA SER A 537 1.53 -16.35 -20.23
C SER A 537 0.18 -16.92 -19.78
N LEU A 538 -0.02 -17.11 -18.47
CA LEU A 538 -1.17 -17.80 -17.86
C LEU A 538 -1.32 -19.27 -18.32
N SER A 539 -0.23 -19.91 -18.75
CA SER A 539 -0.25 -21.32 -19.10
C SER A 539 -0.61 -22.19 -17.89
N VAL A 540 -1.24 -23.34 -18.16
CA VAL A 540 -1.51 -24.40 -17.18
C VAL A 540 -0.86 -25.69 -17.68
N PRO A 541 0.22 -26.19 -17.04
CA PRO A 541 0.85 -25.68 -15.82
C PRO A 541 1.56 -24.33 -16.01
N MET A 542 1.80 -23.62 -14.89
CA MET A 542 2.44 -22.30 -14.89
C MET A 542 3.87 -22.36 -15.45
N ASP A 543 4.16 -21.50 -16.43
CA ASP A 543 5.48 -21.41 -17.05
C ASP A 543 6.45 -20.55 -16.22
N VAL A 544 7.00 -21.14 -15.17
CA VAL A 544 7.93 -20.48 -14.23
C VAL A 544 9.14 -19.87 -14.96
N VAL A 545 9.52 -18.64 -14.56
CA VAL A 545 10.74 -17.97 -15.04
C VAL A 545 11.91 -18.35 -14.14
N ALA A 546 12.82 -19.17 -14.66
CA ALA A 546 13.91 -19.77 -13.88
C ALA A 546 15.00 -18.78 -13.46
N GLY A 547 15.13 -17.64 -14.17
CA GLY A 547 16.10 -16.60 -13.85
C GLY A 547 16.39 -15.64 -15.00
N ARG A 548 17.32 -14.71 -14.78
CA ARG A 548 17.67 -13.63 -15.71
C ARG A 548 18.09 -14.10 -17.11
N ARG A 549 18.60 -15.32 -17.26
CA ARG A 549 18.98 -15.89 -18.58
C ARG A 549 17.80 -16.05 -19.54
N GLN A 550 16.57 -16.07 -19.03
CA GLN A 550 15.34 -16.12 -19.82
C GLN A 550 14.75 -14.72 -20.08
N LEU A 551 15.41 -13.67 -19.60
CA LEU A 551 14.99 -12.28 -19.73
C LEU A 551 15.94 -11.55 -20.68
N THR A 552 15.44 -10.51 -21.35
CA THR A 552 16.28 -9.61 -22.14
C THR A 552 16.88 -8.52 -21.26
N GLU A 553 18.20 -8.42 -21.23
CA GLU A 553 18.89 -7.37 -20.47
C GLU A 553 18.72 -5.98 -21.10
N ARG A 554 18.63 -4.99 -20.22
CA ARG A 554 18.76 -3.57 -20.53
C ARG A 554 19.94 -3.00 -19.76
N VAL A 555 20.72 -2.18 -20.45
CA VAL A 555 21.96 -1.62 -19.91
C VAL A 555 21.81 -0.11 -19.79
N LEU A 556 22.12 0.41 -18.61
CA LEU A 556 22.17 1.85 -18.35
C LEU A 556 23.60 2.36 -18.50
N ASP A 557 23.74 3.49 -19.17
CA ASP A 557 25.00 4.22 -19.29
C ASP A 557 24.79 5.70 -18.96
N ALA A 558 25.80 6.36 -18.39
CA ALA A 558 25.72 7.79 -18.11
C ALA A 558 25.66 8.57 -19.44
N SER A 559 24.59 9.36 -19.63
CA SER A 559 24.49 10.29 -20.76
C SER A 559 25.02 11.68 -20.38
N SER A 560 24.76 12.11 -19.16
CA SER A 560 25.23 13.35 -18.55
C SER A 560 25.33 13.17 -17.03
N ALA A 561 25.61 14.24 -16.29
CA ALA A 561 25.57 14.19 -14.82
C ALA A 561 24.16 13.86 -14.27
N GLU A 562 23.11 14.23 -15.01
CA GLU A 562 21.72 14.16 -14.55
C GLU A 562 20.89 13.09 -15.26
N LEU A 563 21.34 12.57 -16.42
CA LEU A 563 20.57 11.65 -17.25
C LEU A 563 21.37 10.40 -17.64
N PHE A 564 20.63 9.31 -17.85
CA PHE A 564 21.16 8.06 -18.38
C PHE A 564 20.62 7.79 -19.78
N ASN A 565 21.39 7.01 -20.54
CA ASN A 565 20.90 6.29 -21.70
C ASN A 565 20.54 4.87 -21.28
N ILE A 566 19.62 4.24 -22.02
CA ILE A 566 19.29 2.82 -21.85
C ILE A 566 19.28 2.14 -23.21
N GLY A 567 19.96 1.01 -23.29
CA GLY A 567 20.07 0.20 -24.50
C GLY A 567 19.85 -1.29 -24.23
N GLY A 568 19.94 -2.09 -25.28
CA GLY A 568 19.84 -3.54 -25.22
C GLY A 568 19.33 -4.13 -26.53
N ALA A 569 19.46 -5.45 -26.67
CA ALA A 569 18.97 -6.16 -27.85
C ALA A 569 17.43 -6.12 -27.93
N ALA A 570 16.88 -6.29 -29.14
CA ALA A 570 15.45 -6.52 -29.31
C ALA A 570 15.01 -7.75 -28.50
N ILE A 571 13.78 -7.73 -27.97
CA ILE A 571 13.24 -8.88 -27.23
C ILE A 571 13.10 -10.05 -28.20
N ALA A 572 13.88 -11.11 -27.96
CA ALA A 572 13.87 -12.30 -28.79
C ALA A 572 12.54 -13.08 -28.63
N PRO A 573 12.07 -13.78 -29.68
CA PRO A 573 10.97 -14.74 -29.54
C PRO A 573 11.26 -15.74 -28.41
N GLY A 574 10.30 -15.94 -27.51
CA GLY A 574 10.45 -16.83 -26.34
C GLY A 574 11.16 -16.21 -25.12
N SER A 575 11.62 -14.95 -25.20
CA SER A 575 12.05 -14.21 -24.01
C SER A 575 10.86 -14.03 -23.06
N LYS A 576 11.09 -14.28 -21.78
CA LYS A 576 10.07 -14.19 -20.71
C LYS A 576 10.00 -12.80 -20.06
N GLY A 577 10.50 -11.78 -20.75
CA GLY A 577 10.46 -10.39 -20.31
C GLY A 577 11.82 -9.69 -20.40
N TRP A 578 12.07 -8.76 -19.48
CA TRP A 578 13.27 -7.93 -19.46
C TRP A 578 13.66 -7.52 -18.04
N TYR A 579 14.91 -7.08 -17.88
CA TYR A 579 15.38 -6.46 -16.63
C TYR A 579 16.39 -5.36 -16.91
N VAL A 580 16.53 -4.43 -15.97
CA VAL A 580 17.58 -3.41 -15.93
C VAL A 580 18.17 -3.36 -14.52
N ASP A 581 19.49 -3.43 -14.39
CA ASP A 581 20.16 -3.16 -13.12
C ASP A 581 20.37 -1.65 -12.94
N PHE A 582 20.09 -1.11 -11.74
CA PHE A 582 20.36 0.29 -11.46
C PHE A 582 21.87 0.54 -11.42
N LEU A 583 22.30 1.56 -12.15
CA LEU A 583 23.71 1.82 -12.43
C LEU A 583 24.50 2.00 -11.13
N GLN A 584 25.44 1.08 -10.87
CA GLN A 584 26.31 1.08 -9.69
C GLN A 584 25.55 1.06 -8.35
N SER A 585 24.34 0.49 -8.28
CA SER A 585 23.53 0.41 -7.05
C SER A 585 24.21 -0.27 -5.87
N SER A 586 25.16 -1.19 -6.10
CA SER A 586 26.01 -1.76 -5.05
C SER A 586 26.97 -0.76 -4.38
N ARG A 587 27.15 0.42 -4.97
CA ARG A 587 27.94 1.53 -4.42
C ARG A 587 27.10 2.75 -4.06
N THR A 588 26.10 3.06 -4.88
CA THR A 588 25.24 4.24 -4.69
C THR A 588 24.06 3.96 -3.76
N GLY A 589 23.72 2.69 -3.55
CA GLY A 589 22.54 2.28 -2.80
C GLY A 589 21.22 2.53 -3.53
N GLU A 590 21.26 2.88 -4.82
CA GLU A 590 20.07 3.15 -5.62
C GLU A 590 19.11 1.97 -5.63
N ARG A 591 17.83 2.21 -5.33
CA ARG A 591 16.82 1.16 -5.22
C ARG A 591 15.40 1.67 -5.46
N SER A 592 14.48 0.78 -5.81
CA SER A 592 13.07 1.13 -5.94
C SER A 592 12.36 0.94 -4.61
N ILE A 593 11.65 1.97 -4.15
CA ILE A 593 10.88 1.94 -2.89
C ILE A 593 9.39 2.26 -3.06
N GLY A 594 8.94 2.53 -4.29
CA GLY A 594 7.53 2.78 -4.63
C GLY A 594 7.10 2.03 -5.89
N SER A 595 5.81 1.72 -6.02
CA SER A 595 5.28 0.93 -7.15
C SER A 595 5.39 1.61 -8.51
N GLY A 596 5.41 2.94 -8.58
CA GLY A 596 5.32 3.69 -9.84
C GLY A 596 3.89 3.81 -10.39
N ALA A 597 3.78 4.18 -11.67
CA ALA A 597 2.53 4.38 -12.39
C ALA A 597 2.60 3.78 -13.81
N LEU A 598 1.47 3.27 -14.30
CA LEU A 598 1.32 2.76 -15.65
C LEU A 598 0.28 3.59 -16.42
N ALA A 599 0.65 4.07 -17.61
CA ALA A 599 -0.31 4.71 -18.51
C ALA A 599 0.00 4.39 -19.97
N GLY A 600 -0.96 3.76 -20.67
CA GLY A 600 -0.88 3.58 -22.11
C GLY A 600 0.37 2.81 -22.60
N GLY A 601 0.85 1.85 -21.81
CA GLY A 601 2.06 1.09 -22.12
C GLY A 601 3.38 1.76 -21.70
N ALA A 602 3.35 2.98 -21.14
CA ALA A 602 4.47 3.53 -20.40
C ALA A 602 4.42 3.08 -18.94
N VAL A 603 5.55 2.66 -18.42
CA VAL A 603 5.80 2.45 -17.00
C VAL A 603 6.70 3.57 -16.49
N ALA A 604 6.23 4.29 -15.48
CA ALA A 604 6.92 5.41 -14.87
C ALA A 604 7.21 5.08 -13.40
N PHE A 605 8.45 5.21 -12.94
CA PHE A 605 8.82 4.91 -11.56
C PHE A 605 9.98 5.77 -11.08
N ASN A 606 10.06 5.95 -9.76
CA ASN A 606 11.18 6.62 -9.10
C ASN A 606 12.02 5.59 -8.35
N THR A 607 13.33 5.80 -8.32
CA THR A 607 14.25 5.16 -7.39
C THR A 607 14.67 6.16 -6.31
N LEU A 608 15.09 5.66 -5.16
CA LEU A 608 15.75 6.42 -4.10
C LEU A 608 17.25 6.21 -4.21
N LEU A 609 18.00 7.32 -4.12
CA LEU A 609 19.44 7.34 -3.93
C LEU A 609 19.74 7.90 -2.55
N PRO A 610 20.28 7.08 -1.62
CA PRO A 610 20.76 7.57 -0.33
C PRO A 610 21.81 8.69 -0.49
N GLY A 611 21.93 9.52 0.53
CA GLY A 611 23.04 10.46 0.65
C GLY A 611 24.36 9.73 0.97
N ALA A 612 25.48 10.47 1.11
CA ALA A 612 26.77 9.86 1.41
C ALA A 612 26.80 9.27 2.83
N ASP A 613 26.11 9.93 3.77
CA ASP A 613 25.76 9.43 5.09
C ASP A 613 24.24 9.20 5.23
N LYS A 614 23.82 8.39 6.22
CA LYS A 614 22.40 8.17 6.57
C LYS A 614 21.67 9.46 6.99
N CYS A 615 22.41 10.51 7.36
CA CYS A 615 21.90 11.81 7.74
C CYS A 615 21.90 12.83 6.60
N ASP A 616 22.44 12.48 5.43
CA ASP A 616 22.44 13.35 4.25
C ASP A 616 21.11 13.27 3.50
N ALA A 617 20.78 14.33 2.76
CA ALA A 617 19.58 14.37 1.94
C ALA A 617 19.59 13.28 0.86
N SER A 618 18.49 12.53 0.78
CA SER A 618 18.27 11.54 -0.29
C SER A 618 17.77 12.22 -1.57
N ARG A 619 18.13 11.63 -2.72
CA ARG A 619 17.70 12.07 -4.06
C ARG A 619 16.80 11.02 -4.70
N SER A 620 16.16 11.38 -5.81
CA SER A 620 15.44 10.42 -6.65
C SER A 620 15.95 10.40 -8.08
N ARG A 621 15.81 9.26 -8.77
CA ARG A 621 15.90 9.20 -10.24
C ARG A 621 14.58 8.76 -10.83
N THR A 622 14.16 9.46 -11.87
CA THR A 622 12.90 9.19 -12.58
C THR A 622 13.17 8.39 -13.85
N TYR A 623 12.41 7.32 -14.04
CA TYR A 623 12.43 6.48 -15.23
C TYR A 623 11.04 6.44 -15.85
N VAL A 624 10.97 6.60 -17.17
CA VAL A 624 9.76 6.31 -17.95
C VAL A 624 10.14 5.44 -19.14
N LEU A 625 9.75 4.18 -19.08
CA LEU A 625 10.10 3.15 -20.05
C LEU A 625 8.83 2.57 -20.70
N ASN A 626 8.98 1.89 -21.82
CA ASN A 626 7.93 1.05 -22.36
C ASN A 626 7.78 -0.21 -21.49
N ALA A 627 6.56 -0.47 -21.02
CA ALA A 627 6.24 -1.60 -20.15
C ALA A 627 6.64 -2.97 -20.74
N LEU A 628 6.53 -3.13 -22.06
CA LEU A 628 6.79 -4.41 -22.71
C LEU A 628 8.26 -4.61 -23.08
N SER A 629 8.95 -3.52 -23.48
CA SER A 629 10.32 -3.63 -23.97
C SER A 629 11.39 -3.23 -22.96
N GLY A 630 11.09 -2.39 -21.98
CA GLY A 630 12.10 -1.79 -21.10
C GLY A 630 12.98 -0.73 -21.77
N LEU A 631 12.57 -0.21 -22.93
CA LEU A 631 13.27 0.86 -23.68
C LEU A 631 12.37 2.11 -23.77
N PRO A 632 12.93 3.31 -24.01
CA PRO A 632 12.16 4.57 -24.11
C PRO A 632 11.42 4.73 -25.45
N GLU A 633 11.33 3.66 -26.25
CA GLU A 633 10.79 3.67 -27.61
C GLU A 633 9.35 3.16 -27.70
N GLY A 634 8.73 3.43 -28.86
CA GLY A 634 7.44 2.86 -29.25
C GLY A 634 6.31 3.88 -29.29
N ARG A 635 5.08 3.42 -29.03
CA ARG A 635 3.88 4.26 -29.11
C ARG A 635 3.70 5.21 -27.92
N SER A 636 4.50 5.02 -26.89
CA SER A 636 4.54 5.88 -25.72
C SER A 636 5.95 6.42 -25.59
N THR A 637 6.09 7.73 -25.73
CA THR A 637 7.38 8.43 -25.69
C THR A 637 7.34 9.43 -24.55
N ALA A 638 8.28 9.31 -23.62
CA ALA A 638 8.46 10.26 -22.55
C ALA A 638 9.67 11.15 -22.83
N SER A 639 9.53 12.46 -22.63
CA SER A 639 10.63 13.39 -22.90
C SER A 639 10.65 14.60 -21.97
N ILE A 640 11.87 15.08 -21.71
CA ILE A 640 12.17 16.43 -21.19
C ILE A 640 12.51 17.40 -22.32
N ASP A 641 12.65 18.68 -22.02
CA ASP A 641 13.11 19.72 -22.95
C ASP A 641 14.61 20.02 -22.74
N PRO A 642 15.47 20.03 -23.78
CA PRO A 642 15.20 19.60 -25.16
C PRO A 642 15.02 18.09 -25.29
N ALA A 643 14.17 17.68 -26.24
CA ALA A 643 13.58 16.34 -26.44
C ALA A 643 14.50 15.13 -26.15
N ALA A 644 14.69 14.80 -24.88
CA ALA A 644 15.49 13.66 -24.41
C ALA A 644 14.62 12.70 -23.58
N PRO A 645 14.81 11.37 -23.69
CA PRO A 645 14.10 10.40 -22.87
C PRO A 645 14.25 10.62 -21.36
N ILE A 646 13.18 10.37 -20.60
CA ILE A 646 13.23 10.41 -19.12
C ILE A 646 13.78 9.08 -18.61
N VAL A 647 15.10 8.91 -18.68
CA VAL A 647 15.81 7.70 -18.23
C VAL A 647 16.81 8.09 -17.16
N GLY A 648 16.53 7.69 -15.92
CA GLY A 648 17.37 8.00 -14.77
C GLY A 648 17.53 9.49 -14.50
N LEU A 649 16.52 10.32 -14.79
CA LEU A 649 16.58 11.77 -14.57
C LEU A 649 16.75 12.05 -13.07
N LEU A 650 17.92 12.58 -12.68
CA LEU A 650 18.24 12.90 -11.30
C LEU A 650 17.44 14.11 -10.82
N GLN A 651 16.76 13.95 -9.70
CA GLN A 651 16.05 15.02 -9.00
C GLN A 651 16.87 15.49 -7.79
N PRO A 652 16.84 16.79 -7.46
CA PRO A 652 17.60 17.35 -6.35
C PRO A 652 17.11 16.87 -4.98
N THR A 653 15.84 16.47 -4.90
CA THR A 653 15.23 15.92 -3.68
C THR A 653 14.55 14.59 -3.98
N TYR A 654 14.44 13.76 -2.95
CA TYR A 654 13.64 12.56 -3.02
C TYR A 654 12.15 12.91 -3.14
N ALA A 655 11.49 12.36 -4.16
CA ALA A 655 10.06 12.51 -4.39
C ALA A 655 9.40 11.12 -4.37
N THR A 656 8.64 10.87 -3.29
CA THR A 656 7.93 9.61 -3.05
C THR A 656 6.82 9.36 -4.07
N LEU A 657 6.17 10.42 -4.52
CA LEU A 657 4.96 10.34 -5.34
C LEU A 657 5.21 10.83 -6.76
N LEU A 658 5.12 9.88 -7.69
CA LEU A 658 5.12 10.11 -9.12
C LEU A 658 3.68 10.04 -9.64
N ALA A 659 3.23 11.10 -10.30
CA ALA A 659 1.91 11.16 -10.92
C ALA A 659 2.02 11.39 -12.43
N LEU A 660 1.24 10.64 -13.21
CA LEU A 660 1.02 10.91 -14.63
C LEU A 660 -0.28 11.71 -14.76
N VAL A 661 -0.16 13.04 -14.80
CA VAL A 661 -1.30 13.96 -14.79
C VAL A 661 -1.79 14.15 -16.23
N PRO A 662 -3.02 13.75 -16.59
CA PRO A 662 -3.55 13.96 -17.94
C PRO A 662 -3.57 15.45 -18.30
N GLN A 663 -3.05 15.82 -19.47
CA GLN A 663 -2.99 17.20 -19.97
C GLN A 663 -3.94 17.45 -21.13
N SER A 664 -3.93 16.54 -22.11
CA SER A 664 -4.78 16.66 -23.29
C SER A 664 -5.04 15.30 -23.93
N SER A 665 -6.14 15.21 -24.66
CA SER A 665 -6.44 14.07 -25.52
C SER A 665 -6.91 14.58 -26.89
N SER A 666 -6.48 13.90 -27.96
CA SER A 666 -6.90 14.19 -29.33
C SER A 666 -7.05 12.89 -30.11
N SER A 667 -7.83 12.92 -31.20
CA SER A 667 -8.01 11.78 -32.10
C SER A 667 -7.80 12.22 -33.54
N SER A 668 -7.15 11.39 -34.35
CA SER A 668 -7.04 11.61 -35.79
C SER A 668 -8.39 11.40 -36.49
N ALA A 669 -8.51 11.87 -37.74
CA ALA A 669 -9.54 11.37 -38.62
C ALA A 669 -9.38 9.84 -38.82
N PRO A 670 -10.47 9.09 -39.04
CA PRO A 670 -10.40 7.70 -39.44
C PRO A 670 -9.60 7.56 -40.75
N ASP A 671 -8.68 6.62 -40.80
CA ASP A 671 -8.02 6.24 -42.05
C ASP A 671 -8.99 5.44 -42.97
N PRO A 672 -8.61 5.09 -44.21
CA PRO A 672 -9.47 4.33 -45.12
C PRO A 672 -9.91 2.95 -44.59
N THR A 673 -9.24 2.42 -43.56
CA THR A 673 -9.63 1.17 -42.88
C THR A 673 -10.55 1.41 -41.68
N GLY A 674 -10.85 2.67 -41.37
CA GLY A 674 -11.63 3.10 -40.21
C GLY A 674 -10.82 3.11 -38.91
N GLN A 675 -9.48 3.02 -38.95
CA GLN A 675 -8.64 3.15 -37.77
C GLN A 675 -8.44 4.61 -37.40
N VAL A 676 -8.48 4.88 -36.10
CA VAL A 676 -8.26 6.20 -35.51
C VAL A 676 -7.06 6.11 -34.58
N VAL A 677 -6.18 7.11 -34.61
CA VAL A 677 -5.10 7.25 -33.64
C VAL A 677 -5.52 8.26 -32.58
N ALA A 678 -5.72 7.77 -31.35
CA ALA A 678 -5.93 8.63 -30.19
C ALA A 678 -4.59 8.95 -29.54
N ALA A 679 -4.27 10.24 -29.39
CA ALA A 679 -3.11 10.70 -28.64
C ALA A 679 -3.55 11.20 -27.27
N LYS A 680 -2.87 10.76 -26.21
CA LYS A 680 -3.05 11.28 -24.85
C LYS A 680 -1.72 11.79 -24.34
N ASN A 681 -1.69 13.02 -23.85
CA ASN A 681 -0.51 13.62 -23.25
C ASN A 681 -0.68 13.67 -21.74
N TYR A 682 0.36 13.28 -21.01
CA TYR A 682 0.44 13.34 -19.56
C TYR A 682 1.66 14.19 -19.17
N ALA A 683 1.55 14.95 -18.09
CA ALA A 683 2.70 15.52 -17.41
C ALA A 683 3.25 14.49 -16.43
N VAL A 684 4.57 14.37 -16.36
CA VAL A 684 5.25 13.62 -15.31
C VAL A 684 5.47 14.59 -14.15
N ALA A 685 4.65 14.46 -13.12
CA ALA A 685 4.66 15.35 -11.97
C ALA A 685 5.23 14.61 -10.74
N HIS A 686 6.12 15.31 -10.03
CA HIS A 686 6.60 14.92 -8.72
C HIS A 686 5.90 15.78 -7.68
N VAL A 687 5.37 15.13 -6.65
CA VAL A 687 4.83 15.83 -5.48
C VAL A 687 5.86 15.70 -4.36
N SER A 688 6.38 16.84 -3.92
CA SER A 688 7.36 16.94 -2.85
C SER A 688 7.16 18.25 -2.11
N ALA A 689 7.12 18.21 -0.78
CA ALA A 689 7.16 19.41 0.05
C ALA A 689 6.11 20.50 -0.25
N GLY A 690 4.85 20.12 -0.49
CA GLY A 690 3.78 21.06 -0.86
C GLY A 690 3.98 21.71 -2.24
N THR A 691 4.98 21.26 -3.01
CA THR A 691 5.25 21.67 -4.38
C THR A 691 4.95 20.53 -5.34
N VAL A 692 4.46 20.90 -6.52
CA VAL A 692 4.30 19.97 -7.64
C VAL A 692 5.25 20.42 -8.74
N THR A 693 6.23 19.57 -9.05
CA THR A 693 7.22 19.85 -10.10
C THR A 693 6.94 18.95 -11.29
N THR A 694 6.69 19.55 -12.45
CA THR A 694 6.61 18.81 -13.72
C THR A 694 8.01 18.64 -14.28
N VAL A 695 8.47 17.40 -14.39
CA VAL A 695 9.84 17.08 -14.86
C VAL A 695 9.88 16.71 -16.34
N GLY A 696 8.73 16.44 -16.95
CA GLY A 696 8.64 16.11 -18.36
C GLY A 696 7.22 15.73 -18.76
N THR A 697 7.09 15.14 -19.95
CA THR A 697 5.79 14.70 -20.49
C THR A 697 5.85 13.29 -21.02
N VAL A 698 4.71 12.59 -21.00
CA VAL A 698 4.50 11.30 -21.66
C VAL A 698 3.43 11.46 -22.72
N LYS A 699 3.77 11.16 -23.96
CA LYS A 699 2.83 11.10 -25.07
C LYS A 699 2.52 9.65 -25.39
N VAL A 700 1.26 9.26 -25.23
CA VAL A 700 0.74 7.93 -25.52
C VAL A 700 -0.07 7.98 -26.82
N ARG A 701 0.22 7.09 -27.77
CA ARG A 701 -0.59 6.89 -28.99
C ARG A 701 -1.29 5.53 -28.96
N LEU A 702 -2.61 5.55 -28.93
CA LEU A 702 -3.47 4.37 -28.96
C LEU A 702 -4.12 4.25 -30.34
N ARG A 703 -4.29 3.01 -30.82
CA ARG A 703 -5.17 2.75 -31.97
C ARG A 703 -6.58 2.49 -31.43
N SER A 704 -7.57 3.11 -32.06
CA SER A 704 -8.99 3.02 -31.77
C SER A 704 -9.77 2.91 -33.08
N GLY A 705 -11.09 2.75 -33.01
CA GLY A 705 -11.94 2.55 -34.19
C GLY A 705 -11.94 1.09 -34.66
N ARG A 706 -11.96 0.86 -35.98
CA ARG A 706 -12.02 -0.49 -36.56
C ARG A 706 -10.64 -1.17 -36.49
N LEU A 707 -10.47 -2.07 -35.51
CA LEU A 707 -9.18 -2.72 -35.22
C LEU A 707 -8.82 -3.88 -36.18
N SER A 708 -9.82 -4.47 -36.83
CA SER A 708 -9.65 -5.54 -37.82
C SER A 708 -10.80 -5.54 -38.82
N TRP A 709 -10.55 -5.97 -40.06
CA TRP A 709 -11.58 -6.34 -41.01
C TRP A 709 -11.25 -7.71 -41.62
N ARG A 710 -12.28 -8.47 -41.98
CA ARG A 710 -12.18 -9.60 -42.91
C ARG A 710 -13.20 -9.37 -44.01
N GLU A 711 -12.80 -9.53 -45.26
CA GLU A 711 -13.74 -9.57 -46.37
C GLU A 711 -14.46 -10.92 -46.35
N VAL A 712 -15.79 -10.87 -46.50
CA VAL A 712 -16.63 -12.04 -46.70
C VAL A 712 -17.12 -11.96 -48.13
N ALA A 713 -16.31 -12.44 -49.06
CA ALA A 713 -16.59 -12.36 -50.50
C ALA A 713 -17.94 -13.00 -50.88
N ASN A 714 -18.42 -13.96 -50.08
CA ASN A 714 -19.61 -14.77 -50.36
C ASN A 714 -20.77 -14.46 -49.40
N TRP A 715 -20.85 -13.23 -48.86
CA TRP A 715 -21.86 -12.88 -47.85
C TRP A 715 -23.30 -13.20 -48.27
N ARG A 716 -23.66 -12.96 -49.55
CA ARG A 716 -24.99 -13.28 -50.07
C ARG A 716 -25.29 -14.78 -50.02
N GLU A 717 -24.36 -15.62 -50.47
CA GLU A 717 -24.50 -17.08 -50.48
C GLU A 717 -24.59 -17.64 -49.05
N LEU A 718 -23.77 -17.13 -48.13
CA LEU A 718 -23.80 -17.50 -46.71
C LEU A 718 -25.10 -17.08 -46.03
N HIS A 719 -25.63 -15.89 -46.34
CA HIS A 719 -26.87 -15.39 -45.75
C HIS A 719 -28.10 -16.15 -46.25
N GLU A 720 -28.11 -16.53 -47.54
CA GLU A 720 -29.20 -17.33 -48.13
C GLU A 720 -29.18 -18.77 -47.63
N ALA A 721 -28.01 -19.39 -47.42
CA ALA A 721 -27.89 -20.75 -46.89
C ALA A 721 -28.32 -20.91 -45.41
N ILE A 722 -28.51 -19.79 -44.69
CA ILE A 722 -28.95 -19.77 -43.28
C ILE A 722 -30.47 -19.54 -43.15
N LYS A 723 -31.13 -19.07 -44.21
CA LYS A 723 -32.60 -19.05 -44.31
C LYS A 723 -33.11 -20.43 -44.69
#